data_AF-A0A7C3KVJ0-F1
#
_entry.id   AF-A0A7C3KVJ0-F1
#
_cell.length_a   1.000
_cell.length_b   1.000
_cell.length_c   1.000
_cell.angle_alpha   90.00
_cell.angle_beta   90.00
_cell.angle_gamma   90.00
#
_symmetry.space_group_name_H-M   'P 1'
#
loop_
_entity.id
_entity.type
_entity.pdbx_description
1 polymer ?
#
loop_
_entity_poly.entity_id
_entity_poly.type
_entity_poly.pdbx_seq_one_letter_code
_entity_poly.pdbx_strand_id
1 'polypeptide(L)'
;MMSRNRRGFSLVEILVTLVILAVGVLTLMRGFPIVLRGLGVTNDYTVAQILARREIDRLKGVADDLPEQILPVSYQFQLINGNWTLVIFSDPNVAAGDLGAGGNILEDGNIEIVNPGGSNTLIYWRYYNDANRIRRVVGEGGRIPAPRPVGNDFGSLRVLQFGPVVNDPNLLLVYSSDMEERDIRGTSPGEAIRNPRPWQFVIDDEVPQVWMPGDGNRVEVWYRLSFSYWANVSGNLRRIDVVDVVVPVRTGVEYDAVNNEVTPFDLIQLAGNPPNWIEFDFGSLRVNRLFDPIPTVQPFDPNYPYEYKVLNGELGLLLFNPAGYNFRERRGRGQVPLQAHVNYDVYNWHIIRDDLRIDRTRPPIHKLTLRRLKAFNDLLNDNRRYPGLEVPVPDGNGGVVTDRDIVVLDLDTGGIVAPRVDPSDPNSPLCYKVDYLRGTLSFASPLRPAPNSAEDLARSVTIILPGDPANPVLLQNVDPGGRNFRVLYQAHNDWALQILKASQNYRIAYDPALGVGQYYIGQTPGNPFGLPTRIYFPRADIGNKVSVREVWYTVFGGTVRAMRDQDFLVRPVPAGDPLPGLAYIDIREVDAAATGFDWNTNGYAVRGVSGSSLKARAMWNTEAKQDVPGNGAQQIQERMDLHRLWTSAWRFVEVETYLTRRDEN
;
A
#
# COMPACT_ATOMS: atom_id res chain seq x y z
N MET A 1 -13.93 27.49 -87.42
CA MET A 1 -13.08 26.47 -86.77
C MET A 1 -12.59 27.06 -85.44
N MET A 2 -13.06 26.49 -84.32
CA MET A 2 -12.76 26.78 -82.91
C MET A 2 -12.78 28.25 -82.43
N SER A 3 -13.96 28.75 -82.04
CA SER A 3 -14.06 29.82 -81.04
C SER A 3 -13.64 29.24 -79.68
N ARG A 4 -12.47 29.65 -79.18
CA ARG A 4 -12.04 29.35 -77.80
C ARG A 4 -12.84 30.25 -76.86
N ASN A 5 -13.95 29.73 -76.32
CA ASN A 5 -14.70 30.37 -75.25
C ASN A 5 -13.82 30.45 -73.99
N ARG A 6 -13.12 31.57 -73.80
CA ARG A 6 -12.62 31.96 -72.47
C ARG A 6 -13.82 32.48 -71.68
N ARG A 7 -14.57 31.58 -71.04
CA ARG A 7 -15.51 31.95 -69.98
C ARG A 7 -14.66 32.46 -68.81
N GLY A 8 -14.67 33.77 -68.57
CA GLY A 8 -14.11 34.34 -67.35
C GLY A 8 -14.95 33.86 -66.17
N PHE A 9 -14.29 33.41 -65.10
CA PHE A 9 -14.94 33.07 -63.85
C PHE A 9 -15.71 34.30 -63.33
N SER A 10 -16.99 34.13 -63.00
CA SER A 10 -17.77 35.26 -62.47
C SER A 10 -17.30 35.58 -61.05
N LEU A 11 -17.44 36.84 -60.62
CA LEU A 11 -17.08 37.27 -59.26
C LEU A 11 -17.82 36.46 -58.18
N VAL A 12 -19.04 36.00 -58.49
CA VAL A 12 -19.84 35.11 -57.64
C VAL A 12 -19.17 33.74 -57.50
N GLU A 13 -18.57 33.21 -58.58
CA GLU A 13 -17.91 31.90 -58.60
C GLU A 13 -16.62 31.91 -57.77
N ILE A 14 -15.84 33.01 -57.86
CA ILE A 14 -14.67 33.23 -57.01
C ILE A 14 -15.10 33.35 -55.55
N LEU A 15 -16.14 34.13 -55.25
CA LEU A 15 -16.62 34.34 -53.89
C LEU A 15 -17.16 33.05 -53.27
N VAL A 16 -17.93 32.26 -54.01
CA VAL A 16 -18.41 30.94 -53.56
C VAL A 16 -17.25 29.99 -53.30
N THR A 17 -16.23 29.98 -54.17
CA THR A 17 -15.04 29.15 -53.96
C THR A 17 -14.27 29.55 -52.71
N LEU A 18 -14.15 30.86 -52.44
CA LEU A 18 -13.50 31.40 -51.25
C LEU A 18 -14.29 31.07 -49.97
N VAL A 19 -15.63 31.14 -50.03
CA VAL A 19 -16.51 30.75 -48.91
C VAL A 19 -16.42 29.24 -48.64
N ILE A 20 -16.45 28.39 -49.68
CA ILE A 20 -16.30 26.94 -49.51
C ILE A 20 -14.92 26.60 -48.95
N LEU A 21 -13.85 27.26 -49.41
CA LEU A 21 -12.51 27.10 -48.86
C LEU A 21 -12.45 27.54 -47.39
N ALA A 22 -13.00 28.70 -47.06
CA ALA A 22 -13.02 29.22 -45.68
C ALA A 22 -13.82 28.31 -44.74
N VAL A 23 -14.99 27.83 -45.18
CA VAL A 23 -15.80 26.85 -44.44
C VAL A 23 -15.03 25.54 -44.29
N GLY A 24 -14.39 25.04 -45.35
CA GLY A 24 -13.56 23.83 -45.30
C GLY A 24 -12.40 23.94 -44.31
N VAL A 25 -11.67 25.06 -44.32
CA VAL A 25 -10.59 25.33 -43.36
C VAL A 25 -11.13 25.47 -41.93
N LEU A 26 -12.24 26.18 -41.73
CA LEU A 26 -12.88 26.31 -40.41
C LEU A 26 -13.40 24.98 -39.86
N THR A 27 -13.99 24.13 -40.71
CA THR A 27 -14.45 22.79 -40.34
C THR A 27 -13.26 21.89 -39.98
N LEU A 28 -12.17 21.94 -40.75
CA LEU A 28 -10.94 21.23 -40.42
C LEU A 28 -10.36 21.74 -39.08
N MET A 29 -10.21 23.05 -38.91
CA MET A 29 -9.71 23.67 -37.67
C MET A 29 -10.56 23.34 -36.44
N ARG A 30 -11.88 23.17 -36.60
CA ARG A 30 -12.77 22.71 -35.52
C ARG A 30 -12.65 21.21 -35.23
N GLY A 31 -12.38 20.38 -36.24
CA GLY A 31 -12.18 18.95 -36.09
C GLY A 31 -10.84 18.56 -35.47
N PHE A 32 -9.77 19.31 -35.75
CA PHE A 32 -8.41 19.00 -35.32
C PHE A 32 -8.26 18.80 -33.80
N PRO A 33 -8.76 19.68 -32.90
CA PRO A 33 -8.64 19.50 -31.46
C PRO A 33 -9.31 18.22 -30.95
N ILE A 34 -10.44 17.83 -31.55
CA ILE A 34 -11.21 16.64 -31.15
C ILE A 34 -10.44 15.37 -31.55
N VAL A 35 -9.91 15.33 -32.78
CA VAL A 35 -9.12 14.19 -33.28
C VAL A 35 -7.81 14.04 -32.49
N LEU A 36 -7.12 15.15 -32.19
CA LEU A 36 -5.89 15.13 -31.38
C LEU A 36 -6.15 14.70 -29.94
N ARG A 37 -7.27 15.13 -29.34
CA ARG A 37 -7.69 14.63 -28.01
C ARG A 37 -7.93 13.12 -28.07
N GLY A 38 -8.64 12.62 -29.10
CA GLY A 38 -8.89 11.19 -29.28
C GLY A 38 -7.61 10.35 -29.36
N LEU A 39 -6.63 10.79 -30.16
CA LEU A 39 -5.32 10.11 -30.25
C LEU A 39 -4.55 10.15 -28.94
N GLY A 40 -4.65 11.25 -28.18
CA GLY A 40 -4.08 11.37 -26.84
C GLY A 40 -4.64 10.30 -25.89
N VAL A 41 -5.96 10.14 -25.88
CA VAL A 41 -6.65 9.15 -25.02
C VAL A 41 -6.20 7.73 -25.36
N THR A 42 -6.18 7.32 -26.63
CA THR A 42 -5.74 5.97 -27.03
C THR A 42 -4.28 5.70 -26.64
N ASN A 43 -3.42 6.71 -26.80
CA ASN A 43 -2.03 6.59 -26.37
C ASN A 43 -1.94 6.43 -24.84
N ASP A 44 -2.72 7.19 -24.07
CA ASP A 44 -2.73 7.10 -22.61
C ASP A 44 -3.22 5.72 -22.15
N TYR A 45 -4.27 5.15 -22.74
CA TYR A 45 -4.68 3.76 -22.48
C TYR A 45 -3.56 2.74 -22.74
N THR A 46 -2.81 2.92 -23.83
CA THR A 46 -1.68 2.04 -24.17
C THR A 46 -0.57 2.15 -23.13
N VAL A 47 -0.22 3.38 -22.72
CA VAL A 47 0.79 3.64 -21.67
C VAL A 47 0.33 3.06 -20.33
N ALA A 48 -0.94 3.25 -19.96
CA ALA A 48 -1.53 2.70 -18.74
C ALA A 48 -1.45 1.17 -18.71
N GLN A 49 -1.76 0.51 -19.84
CA GLN A 49 -1.67 -0.94 -19.95
C GLN A 49 -0.22 -1.45 -19.82
N ILE A 50 0.75 -0.75 -20.42
CA ILE A 50 2.18 -1.09 -20.29
C ILE A 50 2.62 -0.94 -18.83
N LEU A 51 2.25 0.17 -18.19
CA LEU A 51 2.60 0.46 -16.80
C LEU A 51 2.06 -0.63 -15.85
N ALA A 52 0.76 -0.91 -15.92
CA ALA A 52 0.12 -1.92 -15.09
C ALA A 52 0.69 -3.33 -15.34
N ARG A 53 0.92 -3.70 -16.61
CA ARG A 53 1.46 -5.03 -16.95
C ARG A 53 2.90 -5.21 -16.48
N ARG A 54 3.75 -4.20 -16.67
CA ARG A 54 5.15 -4.21 -16.20
C ARG A 54 5.20 -4.41 -14.69
N GLU A 55 4.32 -3.75 -13.96
CA GLU A 55 4.28 -3.86 -12.51
C GLU A 55 3.79 -5.24 -12.05
N ILE A 56 2.77 -5.81 -12.69
CA ILE A 56 2.35 -7.19 -12.42
C ILE A 56 3.48 -8.19 -12.70
N ASP A 57 4.16 -8.07 -13.84
CA ASP A 57 5.24 -8.99 -14.21
C ASP A 57 6.44 -8.87 -13.26
N ARG A 58 6.69 -7.66 -12.72
CA ARG A 58 7.65 -7.45 -11.64
C ARG A 58 7.21 -8.13 -10.35
N LEU A 59 5.96 -7.94 -9.93
CA LEU A 59 5.42 -8.53 -8.69
C LEU A 59 5.39 -10.06 -8.72
N LYS A 60 5.16 -10.67 -9.89
CA LYS A 60 5.33 -12.12 -10.08
C LYS A 60 6.75 -12.60 -9.78
N GLY A 61 7.76 -11.78 -10.08
CA GLY A 61 9.16 -12.10 -9.80
C GLY A 61 9.53 -12.07 -8.32
N VAL A 62 8.68 -11.48 -7.47
CA VAL A 62 8.87 -11.34 -6.01
C VAL A 62 7.69 -11.92 -5.23
N ALA A 63 7.08 -12.98 -5.76
CA ALA A 63 5.86 -13.56 -5.22
C ALA A 63 5.95 -13.96 -3.73
N ASP A 64 7.12 -14.41 -3.28
CA ASP A 64 7.36 -14.85 -1.90
C ASP A 64 7.37 -13.69 -0.88
N ASP A 65 7.68 -12.47 -1.33
CA ASP A 65 7.74 -11.27 -0.51
C ASP A 65 6.46 -10.41 -0.63
N LEU A 66 5.43 -10.90 -1.34
CA LEU A 66 4.17 -10.16 -1.46
C LEU A 66 3.52 -9.96 -0.09
N PRO A 67 2.85 -8.81 0.12
CA PRO A 67 2.11 -8.53 1.34
C PRO A 67 0.97 -9.52 1.52
N GLU A 68 0.52 -9.71 2.76
CA GLU A 68 -0.68 -10.52 3.05
C GLU A 68 -1.93 -9.86 2.44
N GLN A 69 -2.02 -8.53 2.55
CA GLN A 69 -3.14 -7.74 2.06
C GLN A 69 -2.78 -6.27 1.89
N ILE A 70 -3.53 -5.55 1.04
CA ILE A 70 -3.41 -4.10 0.87
C ILE A 70 -4.78 -3.48 1.14
N LEU A 71 -4.88 -2.60 2.14
CA LEU A 71 -6.14 -2.23 2.76
C LEU A 71 -6.46 -0.73 2.66
N PRO A 72 -7.76 -0.38 2.57
CA PRO A 72 -8.23 0.93 2.99
C PRO A 72 -8.16 1.07 4.52
N VAL A 73 -7.63 2.19 4.99
CA VAL A 73 -7.55 2.50 6.41
C VAL A 73 -8.03 3.91 6.70
N SER A 74 -8.61 4.09 7.89
CA SER A 74 -8.96 5.38 8.50
C SER A 74 -8.07 5.66 9.71
N TYR A 75 -7.60 6.91 9.85
CA TYR A 75 -6.79 7.33 11.00
C TYR A 75 -7.65 8.12 11.96
N GLN A 76 -7.69 7.71 13.23
CA GLN A 76 -8.48 8.37 14.26
C GLN A 76 -7.69 8.42 15.56
N PHE A 77 -7.74 9.54 16.28
CA PHE A 77 -7.14 9.63 17.61
C PHE A 77 -8.01 8.91 18.64
N GLN A 78 -7.40 8.12 19.51
CA GLN A 78 -8.02 7.49 20.66
C GLN A 78 -7.24 7.74 21.95
N LEU A 79 -7.95 7.75 23.07
CA LEU A 79 -7.35 7.89 24.39
C LEU A 79 -6.92 6.51 24.91
N ILE A 80 -5.61 6.26 24.98
CA ILE A 80 -5.01 5.02 25.48
C ILE A 80 -4.13 5.37 26.68
N ASN A 81 -4.41 4.80 27.85
CA ASN A 81 -3.67 5.07 29.10
C ASN A 81 -3.50 6.56 29.42
N GLY A 82 -4.52 7.37 29.10
CA GLY A 82 -4.52 8.82 29.34
C GLY A 82 -3.83 9.67 28.27
N ASN A 83 -3.25 9.07 27.22
CA ASN A 83 -2.61 9.76 26.10
C ASN A 83 -3.43 9.59 24.82
N TRP A 84 -3.56 10.66 24.03
CA TRP A 84 -4.18 10.59 22.70
C TRP A 84 -3.18 10.02 21.70
N THR A 85 -3.46 8.82 21.22
CA THR A 85 -2.64 8.09 20.27
C THR A 85 -3.40 7.96 18.95
N LEU A 86 -2.71 8.14 17.82
CA LEU A 86 -3.29 7.88 16.50
C LEU A 86 -3.45 6.38 16.31
N VAL A 87 -4.69 5.92 16.15
CA VAL A 87 -5.03 4.51 15.90
C VAL A 87 -5.49 4.36 14.46
N ILE A 88 -5.06 3.25 13.84
CA ILE A 88 -5.40 2.91 12.46
C ILE A 88 -6.55 1.91 12.48
N PHE A 89 -7.66 2.26 11.84
CA PHE A 89 -8.79 1.37 11.64
C PHE A 89 -8.84 0.89 10.21
N SER A 90 -9.03 -0.41 9.99
CA SER A 90 -9.39 -0.90 8.66
C SER A 90 -10.80 -0.41 8.29
N ASP A 91 -11.02 -0.03 7.02
CA ASP A 91 -12.34 0.40 6.55
C ASP A 91 -12.95 -0.63 5.57
N PRO A 92 -13.74 -1.60 6.07
CA PRO A 92 -14.33 -2.65 5.23
C PRO A 92 -15.37 -2.14 4.22
N ASN A 93 -15.81 -0.87 4.33
CA ASN A 93 -16.85 -0.30 3.48
C ASN A 93 -16.31 0.35 2.20
N VAL A 94 -15.01 0.53 2.10
CA VAL A 94 -14.35 1.21 0.96
C VAL A 94 -14.02 0.18 -0.10
N ALA A 95 -14.86 0.12 -1.13
CA ALA A 95 -14.61 -0.71 -2.29
C ALA A 95 -13.41 -0.19 -3.09
N ALA A 96 -12.73 -1.07 -3.84
CA ALA A 96 -11.61 -0.67 -4.68
C ALA A 96 -11.91 0.47 -5.66
N GLY A 97 -13.16 0.64 -6.10
CA GLY A 97 -13.57 1.72 -7.01
C GLY A 97 -13.94 3.05 -6.33
N ASP A 98 -13.93 3.11 -4.99
CA ASP A 98 -14.22 4.34 -4.25
C ASP A 98 -12.99 5.24 -4.22
N LEU A 99 -13.02 6.31 -5.02
CA LEU A 99 -11.96 7.32 -5.16
C LEU A 99 -12.27 8.61 -4.40
N GLY A 100 -13.27 8.59 -3.51
CA GLY A 100 -13.72 9.76 -2.78
C GLY A 100 -12.65 10.35 -1.85
N ALA A 101 -13.01 11.45 -1.18
CA ALA A 101 -12.17 12.00 -0.14
C ALA A 101 -12.35 11.21 1.16
N GLY A 102 -11.25 10.86 1.82
CA GLY A 102 -11.26 10.18 3.13
C GLY A 102 -11.72 11.05 4.30
N GLY A 103 -12.16 12.28 4.05
CA GLY A 103 -12.64 13.23 5.04
C GLY A 103 -13.07 14.56 4.39
N ASN A 104 -13.41 15.55 5.23
CA ASN A 104 -13.76 16.89 4.77
C ASN A 104 -12.52 17.60 4.21
N ILE A 105 -12.59 18.04 2.95
CA ILE A 105 -11.53 18.82 2.31
C ILE A 105 -11.68 20.30 2.71
N LEU A 106 -10.62 20.90 3.22
CA LEU A 106 -10.49 22.33 3.53
C LEU A 106 -9.95 23.13 2.33
N GLU A 107 -10.04 24.46 2.39
CA GLU A 107 -9.66 25.40 1.32
C GLU A 107 -8.16 25.39 1.01
N ASP A 108 -7.32 25.15 2.01
CA ASP A 108 -5.88 24.96 1.84
C ASP A 108 -5.55 23.62 1.15
N GLY A 109 -6.56 22.75 0.96
CA GLY A 109 -6.41 21.42 0.42
C GLY A 109 -6.06 20.40 1.50
N ASN A 110 -6.18 20.70 2.79
CA ASN A 110 -5.95 19.71 3.82
C ASN A 110 -7.25 18.97 4.17
N ILE A 111 -7.10 17.74 4.65
CA ILE A 111 -8.10 17.00 5.40
C ILE A 111 -7.72 17.14 6.87
N GLU A 112 -8.69 17.53 7.68
CA GLU A 112 -8.52 17.67 9.11
C GLU A 112 -8.81 16.34 9.82
N ILE A 113 -7.81 15.80 10.50
CA ILE A 113 -7.99 14.74 11.49
C ILE A 113 -8.11 15.41 12.86
N VAL A 114 -9.33 15.38 13.39
CA VAL A 114 -9.65 16.00 14.67
C VAL A 114 -8.96 15.23 15.80
N ASN A 115 -8.13 15.94 16.58
CA ASN A 115 -7.56 15.44 17.82
C ASN A 115 -8.35 16.04 19.00
N PRO A 116 -9.23 15.28 19.67
CA PRO A 116 -10.07 15.82 20.74
C PRO A 116 -9.29 16.34 21.95
N GLY A 117 -8.02 15.97 22.11
CA GLY A 117 -7.16 16.37 23.23
C GLY A 117 -6.11 17.41 22.91
N GLY A 118 -6.09 18.01 21.71
CA GLY A 118 -5.02 18.93 21.34
C GLY A 118 -5.15 19.55 19.96
N SER A 119 -4.01 19.77 19.30
CA SER A 119 -3.97 20.31 17.94
C SER A 119 -4.35 19.23 16.93
N ASN A 120 -5.24 19.59 15.99
CA ASN A 120 -5.64 18.72 14.90
C ASN A 120 -4.46 18.43 13.96
N THR A 121 -4.45 17.24 13.37
CA THR A 121 -3.47 16.89 12.34
C THR A 121 -4.06 17.23 10.98
N LEU A 122 -3.37 18.08 10.23
CA LEU A 122 -3.73 18.41 8.85
C LEU A 122 -2.95 17.52 7.90
N ILE A 123 -3.66 16.81 7.02
CA ILE A 123 -3.07 15.96 5.99
C ILE A 123 -3.46 16.51 4.64
N TYR A 124 -2.49 16.77 3.76
CA TYR A 124 -2.81 17.21 2.41
C TYR A 124 -3.67 16.17 1.69
N TRP A 125 -4.81 16.62 1.15
CA TRP A 125 -5.88 15.73 0.66
C TRP A 125 -5.39 14.74 -0.38
N ARG A 126 -4.44 15.15 -1.23
CA ARG A 126 -3.82 14.33 -2.29
C ARG A 126 -3.12 13.08 -1.76
N TYR A 127 -2.71 13.07 -0.50
CA TYR A 127 -2.11 11.90 0.13
C TYR A 127 -3.16 10.93 0.66
N TYR A 128 -4.45 11.28 0.63
CA TYR A 128 -5.49 10.56 1.36
C TYR A 128 -6.85 10.51 0.65
N ASN A 129 -6.84 10.57 -0.68
CA ASN A 129 -7.99 10.43 -1.55
C ASN A 129 -7.64 9.53 -2.75
N ASP A 130 -8.56 9.34 -3.70
CA ASP A 130 -8.32 8.63 -4.97
C ASP A 130 -7.59 7.27 -4.83
N ALA A 131 -6.48 7.07 -5.54
CA ALA A 131 -5.65 5.87 -5.43
C ALA A 131 -5.08 5.71 -4.01
N ASN A 132 -4.81 6.82 -3.31
CA ASN A 132 -4.27 6.83 -1.94
C ASN A 132 -5.30 6.46 -0.85
N ARG A 133 -6.57 6.21 -1.19
CA ARG A 133 -7.54 5.64 -0.25
C ARG A 133 -7.18 4.23 0.22
N ILE A 134 -6.49 3.46 -0.62
CA ILE A 134 -6.06 2.10 -0.33
C ILE A 134 -4.54 2.10 -0.37
N ARG A 135 -3.91 2.28 0.80
CA ARG A 135 -2.46 2.52 0.90
C ARG A 135 -1.75 1.70 1.98
N ARG A 136 -2.49 1.08 2.90
CA ARG A 136 -1.90 0.29 3.97
C ARG A 136 -1.47 -1.05 3.42
N VAL A 137 -0.16 -1.27 3.38
CA VAL A 137 0.42 -2.55 3.06
C VAL A 137 0.59 -3.32 4.37
N VAL A 138 0.03 -4.53 4.44
CA VAL A 138 0.11 -5.37 5.62
C VAL A 138 0.86 -6.65 5.28
N GLY A 139 1.88 -6.97 6.08
CA GLY A 139 2.59 -8.24 6.01
C GLY A 139 3.56 -8.37 4.85
N GLU A 140 4.01 -7.27 4.25
CA GLU A 140 5.04 -7.37 3.20
C GLU A 140 6.32 -7.94 3.81
N GLY A 141 6.76 -9.09 3.31
CA GLY A 141 7.85 -9.74 3.97
C GLY A 141 8.00 -11.20 3.67
N GLY A 142 9.11 -11.72 4.18
CA GLY A 142 9.50 -13.09 4.01
C GLY A 142 10.77 -13.36 4.80
N ARG A 143 11.51 -14.38 4.37
CA ARG A 143 12.78 -14.75 4.99
C ARG A 143 13.75 -13.57 4.98
N ILE A 144 14.49 -13.38 6.07
CA ILE A 144 15.56 -12.38 6.12
C ILE A 144 16.59 -12.68 5.00
N PRO A 145 16.94 -11.69 4.14
CA PRO A 145 17.90 -11.90 3.04
C PRO A 145 19.31 -12.25 3.53
N ALA A 146 20.18 -12.68 2.61
CA ALA A 146 21.60 -12.87 2.94
C ALA A 146 22.26 -11.52 3.28
N PRO A 147 23.12 -11.46 4.33
CA PRO A 147 23.76 -10.24 4.73
C PRO A 147 24.83 -9.79 3.73
N ARG A 148 24.96 -8.47 3.53
CA ARG A 148 25.93 -7.83 2.64
C ARG A 148 26.41 -6.49 3.20
N PRO A 149 27.56 -5.96 2.74
CA PRO A 149 27.94 -4.58 3.02
C PRO A 149 26.95 -3.60 2.41
N VAL A 150 26.51 -2.61 3.19
CA VAL A 150 25.62 -1.52 2.78
C VAL A 150 26.12 -0.23 3.41
N GLY A 151 26.69 0.67 2.61
CA GLY A 151 27.38 1.83 3.18
C GLY A 151 28.53 1.39 4.09
N ASN A 152 28.56 1.92 5.31
CA ASN A 152 29.50 1.51 6.36
C ASN A 152 28.98 0.36 7.23
N ASP A 153 27.75 -0.08 7.02
CA ASP A 153 27.12 -1.14 7.80
C ASP A 153 27.23 -2.51 7.12
N PHE A 154 27.05 -3.57 7.91
CA PHE A 154 26.91 -4.94 7.43
C PHE A 154 25.61 -5.53 7.96
N GLY A 155 24.75 -5.99 7.06
CA GLY A 155 23.46 -6.55 7.43
C GLY A 155 22.65 -7.00 6.22
N SER A 156 21.44 -7.48 6.46
CA SER A 156 20.55 -7.98 5.41
C SER A 156 19.66 -6.85 4.90
N LEU A 157 20.01 -6.26 3.74
CA LEU A 157 19.24 -5.18 3.14
C LEU A 157 17.91 -5.70 2.59
N ARG A 158 16.82 -5.05 2.97
CA ARG A 158 15.49 -5.21 2.38
C ARG A 158 15.02 -3.85 1.89
N VAL A 159 14.58 -3.81 0.64
CA VAL A 159 13.93 -2.64 0.03
C VAL A 159 12.45 -2.98 -0.10
N LEU A 160 11.58 -2.18 0.50
CA LEU A 160 10.14 -2.39 0.40
C LEU A 160 9.68 -2.29 -1.07
N GLN A 161 8.70 -3.12 -1.42
CA GLN A 161 8.22 -3.29 -2.78
C GLN A 161 7.40 -2.09 -3.24
N PHE A 162 6.58 -1.54 -2.35
CA PHE A 162 5.76 -0.37 -2.60
C PHE A 162 6.39 0.80 -1.83
N GLY A 163 6.86 1.79 -2.56
CA GLY A 163 7.56 2.94 -1.98
C GLY A 163 7.58 4.10 -2.96
N PRO A 164 7.65 5.36 -2.49
CA PRO A 164 7.97 5.81 -1.12
C PRO A 164 6.92 5.46 -0.04
N VAL A 165 7.34 5.41 1.21
CA VAL A 165 6.49 5.05 2.38
C VAL A 165 6.41 6.19 3.38
N VAL A 166 5.35 6.19 4.19
CA VAL A 166 5.22 7.15 5.30
C VAL A 166 6.14 6.70 6.43
N ASN A 167 7.21 7.46 6.66
CA ASN A 167 8.16 7.21 7.74
C ASN A 167 7.67 7.78 9.08
N ASP A 168 6.63 7.17 9.61
CA ASP A 168 6.16 7.40 10.97
C ASP A 168 6.42 6.13 11.79
N PRO A 169 7.15 6.19 12.91
CA PRO A 169 7.41 5.04 13.77
C PRO A 169 6.13 4.31 14.25
N ASN A 170 4.99 5.00 14.31
CA ASN A 170 3.71 4.40 14.66
C ASN A 170 3.06 3.66 13.48
N LEU A 171 3.44 3.99 12.25
CA LEU A 171 2.88 3.40 11.03
C LEU A 171 3.78 2.32 10.44
N LEU A 172 5.10 2.46 10.53
CA LEU A 172 6.09 1.49 10.05
C LEU A 172 6.38 0.47 11.16
N LEU A 173 5.80 -0.73 11.03
CA LEU A 173 5.98 -1.81 11.99
C LEU A 173 6.69 -2.98 11.33
N VAL A 174 7.76 -3.46 11.95
CA VAL A 174 8.51 -4.63 11.50
C VAL A 174 8.34 -5.74 12.53
N TYR A 175 7.79 -6.88 12.12
CA TYR A 175 7.39 -7.95 13.02
C TYR A 175 7.70 -9.34 12.47
N SER A 176 7.76 -10.34 13.34
CA SER A 176 7.93 -11.74 12.99
C SER A 176 6.59 -12.43 12.69
N SER A 177 6.62 -13.61 12.09
CA SER A 177 5.38 -14.36 11.80
C SER A 177 4.60 -14.74 13.09
N ASP A 178 3.30 -15.00 12.96
CA ASP A 178 2.36 -15.19 14.09
C ASP A 178 2.85 -16.13 15.19
N MET A 179 2.69 -15.75 16.44
CA MET A 179 3.02 -16.61 17.58
C MET A 179 1.97 -17.71 17.74
N GLU A 180 2.35 -18.83 18.35
CA GLU A 180 1.44 -19.94 18.62
C GLU A 180 0.59 -19.63 19.86
N GLU A 181 -0.72 -19.75 19.71
CA GLU A 181 -1.70 -19.56 20.78
C GLU A 181 -1.68 -20.72 21.78
N ARG A 182 -1.81 -20.40 23.07
CA ARG A 182 -2.03 -21.36 24.15
C ARG A 182 -3.16 -20.88 25.04
N ASP A 183 -4.25 -21.63 25.04
CA ASP A 183 -5.43 -21.28 25.84
C ASP A 183 -5.26 -21.72 27.30
N ILE A 184 -5.71 -20.88 28.22
CA ILE A 184 -5.92 -21.20 29.63
C ILE A 184 -7.31 -20.72 30.06
N ARG A 185 -7.82 -21.24 31.18
CA ARG A 185 -9.14 -20.86 31.71
C ARG A 185 -9.11 -20.72 33.22
N GLY A 186 -9.99 -19.86 33.74
CA GLY A 186 -10.23 -19.69 35.17
C GLY A 186 -9.17 -18.85 35.88
N THR A 187 -8.46 -17.97 35.16
CA THR A 187 -7.57 -16.99 35.80
C THR A 187 -8.33 -15.83 36.42
N SER A 188 -7.72 -15.18 37.40
CA SER A 188 -8.23 -13.92 37.95
C SER A 188 -7.70 -12.72 37.14
N PRO A 189 -8.47 -11.62 37.01
CA PRO A 189 -7.98 -10.42 36.32
C PRO A 189 -6.65 -9.93 36.89
N GLY A 190 -5.61 -9.88 36.04
CA GLY A 190 -4.28 -9.40 36.42
C GLY A 190 -3.35 -10.50 36.99
N GLU A 191 -3.79 -11.75 37.02
CA GLU A 191 -3.01 -12.88 37.54
C GLU A 191 -1.75 -13.12 36.70
N ALA A 192 -0.59 -13.16 37.37
CA ALA A 192 0.66 -13.48 36.72
C ALA A 192 0.75 -14.99 36.42
N ILE A 193 1.35 -15.34 35.29
CA ILE A 193 1.59 -16.74 34.93
C ILE A 193 3.07 -16.97 34.65
N ARG A 194 3.50 -18.23 34.65
CA ARG A 194 4.84 -18.59 34.18
C ARG A 194 5.07 -18.09 32.75
N ASN A 195 6.21 -17.42 32.56
CA ASN A 195 6.63 -16.84 31.28
C ASN A 195 6.43 -17.85 30.13
N PRO A 196 5.64 -17.50 29.09
CA PRO A 196 5.48 -18.32 27.90
C PRO A 196 6.80 -18.57 27.18
N ARG A 197 6.79 -19.53 26.25
CA ARG A 197 7.96 -19.74 25.39
C ARG A 197 8.08 -18.56 24.41
N PRO A 198 9.28 -18.20 23.91
CA PRO A 198 9.47 -17.02 23.05
C PRO A 198 8.64 -16.98 21.76
N TRP A 199 8.09 -18.11 21.32
CA TRP A 199 7.25 -18.24 20.11
C TRP A 199 5.76 -18.49 20.43
N GLN A 200 5.36 -18.42 21.70
CA GLN A 200 3.99 -18.69 22.16
C GLN A 200 3.43 -17.49 22.92
N PHE A 201 2.13 -17.23 22.77
CA PHE A 201 1.38 -16.32 23.65
C PHE A 201 0.29 -17.12 24.37
N VAL A 202 -0.26 -16.54 25.44
CA VAL A 202 -1.29 -17.18 26.25
C VAL A 202 -2.49 -16.26 26.33
N ILE A 203 -3.69 -16.82 26.22
CA ILE A 203 -4.95 -16.09 26.33
C ILE A 203 -5.89 -16.81 27.30
N ASP A 204 -6.65 -16.03 28.06
CA ASP A 204 -7.84 -16.49 28.78
C ASP A 204 -9.08 -15.96 28.04
N ASP A 205 -10.03 -16.84 27.73
CA ASP A 205 -11.25 -16.52 26.99
C ASP A 205 -12.38 -16.03 27.90
N GLU A 206 -12.36 -16.39 29.18
CA GLU A 206 -13.36 -15.99 30.18
C GLU A 206 -13.06 -14.59 30.74
N VAL A 207 -11.78 -14.25 30.83
CA VAL A 207 -11.29 -12.92 31.21
C VAL A 207 -10.42 -12.41 30.06
N PRO A 208 -10.80 -11.34 29.34
CA PRO A 208 -10.18 -10.95 28.07
C PRO A 208 -8.76 -10.40 28.28
N GLN A 209 -7.82 -11.31 28.53
CA GLN A 209 -6.46 -11.05 28.98
C GLN A 209 -5.46 -11.89 28.19
N VAL A 210 -4.32 -11.29 27.88
CA VAL A 210 -3.25 -11.90 27.08
C VAL A 210 -1.90 -11.77 27.77
N TRP A 211 -1.13 -12.85 27.82
CA TRP A 211 0.25 -12.86 28.30
C TRP A 211 1.21 -13.10 27.15
N MET A 212 2.29 -12.31 27.13
CA MET A 212 3.34 -12.36 26.13
C MET A 212 4.69 -12.57 26.80
N PRO A 213 5.63 -13.27 26.14
CA PRO A 213 6.88 -13.64 26.78
C PRO A 213 7.81 -12.44 27.02
N GLY A 214 8.42 -12.38 28.20
CA GLY A 214 9.50 -11.45 28.51
C GLY A 214 10.88 -12.04 28.24
N ASP A 215 11.90 -11.18 28.12
CA ASP A 215 13.31 -11.56 27.99
C ASP A 215 14.15 -10.82 29.03
N GLY A 216 14.78 -11.56 29.95
CA GLY A 216 15.55 -10.98 31.06
C GLY A 216 16.85 -10.30 30.63
N ASN A 217 17.31 -10.53 29.39
CA ASN A 217 18.47 -9.84 28.84
C ASN A 217 18.10 -8.52 28.14
N ARG A 218 16.81 -8.19 28.08
CA ARG A 218 16.29 -6.98 27.44
C ARG A 218 15.52 -6.15 28.45
N VAL A 219 15.57 -4.84 28.29
CA VAL A 219 14.77 -3.91 29.13
C VAL A 219 13.28 -4.07 28.78
N GLU A 220 12.98 -4.23 27.51
CA GLU A 220 11.63 -4.43 27.00
C GLU A 220 11.65 -5.27 25.72
N VAL A 221 10.56 -5.99 25.48
CA VAL A 221 10.28 -6.70 24.22
C VAL A 221 8.92 -6.24 23.72
N TRP A 222 8.88 -5.78 22.47
CA TRP A 222 7.68 -5.22 21.88
C TRP A 222 6.89 -6.29 21.11
N TYR A 223 5.56 -6.21 21.21
CA TYR A 223 4.63 -7.10 20.52
C TYR A 223 3.58 -6.28 19.78
N ARG A 224 3.20 -6.81 18.63
CA ARG A 224 2.08 -6.34 17.82
C ARG A 224 0.91 -7.29 18.03
N LEU A 225 -0.26 -6.73 18.30
CA LEU A 225 -1.51 -7.44 18.45
C LEU A 225 -2.49 -6.95 17.39
N SER A 226 -3.28 -7.88 16.87
CA SER A 226 -4.44 -7.55 16.04
C SER A 226 -5.55 -8.50 16.44
N PHE A 227 -6.72 -7.94 16.74
CA PHE A 227 -7.86 -8.71 17.22
C PHE A 227 -9.15 -7.97 16.90
N SER A 228 -10.26 -8.65 17.11
CA SER A 228 -11.58 -8.06 16.94
C SER A 228 -12.40 -8.20 18.20
N TYR A 229 -13.34 -7.28 18.37
CA TYR A 229 -14.31 -7.33 19.45
C TYR A 229 -15.68 -6.87 18.95
N TRP A 230 -16.71 -7.24 19.71
CA TRP A 230 -18.08 -6.85 19.46
C TRP A 230 -18.45 -5.64 20.30
N ALA A 231 -19.06 -4.64 19.66
CA ALA A 231 -19.55 -3.45 20.34
C ALA A 231 -20.97 -3.08 19.90
N ASN A 232 -21.73 -2.48 20.80
CA ASN A 232 -23.01 -1.88 20.45
C ASN A 232 -22.80 -0.48 19.84
N VAL A 233 -23.04 -0.31 18.55
CA VAL A 233 -22.92 0.99 17.88
C VAL A 233 -24.31 1.43 17.41
N SER A 234 -24.87 2.43 18.10
CA SER A 234 -26.20 2.99 17.79
C SER A 234 -27.32 1.95 17.78
N GLY A 235 -27.29 0.99 18.72
CA GLY A 235 -28.29 -0.07 18.86
C GLY A 235 -28.02 -1.30 17.99
N ASN A 236 -26.98 -1.31 17.17
CA ASN A 236 -26.59 -2.46 16.36
C ASN A 236 -25.29 -3.08 16.87
N LEU A 237 -25.25 -4.41 16.91
CA LEU A 237 -24.02 -5.15 17.15
C LEU A 237 -23.08 -4.90 15.97
N ARG A 238 -21.88 -4.38 16.22
CA ARG A 238 -20.86 -4.16 15.20
C ARG A 238 -19.54 -4.72 15.69
N ARG A 239 -18.93 -5.55 14.86
CA ARG A 239 -17.55 -5.97 15.04
C ARG A 239 -16.60 -4.82 14.70
N ILE A 240 -15.61 -4.60 15.56
CA ILE A 240 -14.55 -3.62 15.35
C ILE A 240 -13.24 -4.38 15.30
N ASP A 241 -12.52 -4.27 14.19
CA ASP A 241 -11.17 -4.83 14.07
C ASP A 241 -10.15 -3.80 14.52
N VAL A 242 -9.37 -4.17 15.51
CA VAL A 242 -8.21 -3.42 15.96
C VAL A 242 -6.98 -4.04 15.32
N VAL A 243 -6.25 -3.24 14.55
CA VAL A 243 -5.06 -3.66 13.83
C VAL A 243 -3.87 -2.89 14.37
N ASP A 244 -2.72 -3.55 14.43
CA ASP A 244 -1.43 -2.90 14.76
C ASP A 244 -1.38 -2.26 16.17
N VAL A 245 -2.03 -2.87 17.16
CA VAL A 245 -1.85 -2.47 18.56
C VAL A 245 -0.46 -2.88 19.01
N VAL A 246 0.33 -1.94 19.51
CA VAL A 246 1.71 -2.20 19.94
C VAL A 246 1.78 -2.12 21.46
N VAL A 247 2.35 -3.15 22.09
CA VAL A 247 2.53 -3.22 23.54
C VAL A 247 3.94 -3.69 23.92
N PRO A 248 4.56 -3.11 24.96
CA PRO A 248 5.83 -3.57 25.48
C PRO A 248 5.65 -4.50 26.66
N VAL A 249 6.40 -5.60 26.70
CA VAL A 249 6.63 -6.41 27.91
C VAL A 249 7.96 -5.96 28.50
N ARG A 250 7.93 -5.22 29.62
CA ARG A 250 9.14 -4.65 30.24
C ARG A 250 9.61 -5.52 31.40
N THR A 251 10.93 -5.72 31.45
CA THR A 251 11.58 -6.44 32.54
C THR A 251 11.49 -5.62 33.84
N GLY A 252 10.96 -6.23 34.89
CA GLY A 252 10.69 -5.60 36.19
C GLY A 252 9.31 -4.94 36.32
N VAL A 253 8.50 -4.93 35.27
CA VAL A 253 7.12 -4.40 35.29
C VAL A 253 6.14 -5.49 34.89
N GLU A 254 6.03 -5.77 33.58
CA GLU A 254 5.16 -6.84 33.09
C GLU A 254 5.84 -8.21 33.15
N TYR A 255 7.18 -8.25 33.11
CA TYR A 255 7.95 -9.48 33.24
C TYR A 255 8.84 -9.47 34.49
N ASP A 256 8.58 -10.38 35.42
CA ASP A 256 9.46 -10.66 36.55
C ASP A 256 10.51 -11.70 36.16
N ALA A 257 11.74 -11.24 35.91
CA ALA A 257 12.86 -12.09 35.54
C ALA A 257 13.35 -13.00 36.69
N VAL A 258 13.05 -12.68 37.95
CA VAL A 258 13.48 -13.47 39.12
C VAL A 258 12.61 -14.70 39.26
N ASN A 259 11.29 -14.52 39.19
CA ASN A 259 10.32 -15.61 39.30
C ASN A 259 10.00 -16.24 37.92
N ASN A 260 10.45 -15.61 36.82
CA ASN A 260 10.12 -15.98 35.44
C ASN A 260 8.61 -16.05 35.23
N GLU A 261 7.93 -14.98 35.62
CA GLU A 261 6.49 -14.78 35.54
C GLU A 261 6.16 -13.52 34.74
N VAL A 262 5.02 -13.52 34.05
CA VAL A 262 4.52 -12.39 33.26
C VAL A 262 3.11 -12.03 33.73
N THR A 263 2.81 -10.74 33.81
CA THR A 263 1.46 -10.23 34.05
C THR A 263 0.71 -10.02 32.72
N PRO A 264 -0.64 -10.07 32.72
CA PRO A 264 -1.42 -9.96 31.49
C PRO A 264 -1.66 -8.52 31.06
N PHE A 265 -1.97 -8.35 29.78
CA PHE A 265 -2.60 -7.16 29.23
C PHE A 265 -4.10 -7.39 29.08
N ASP A 266 -4.89 -6.38 29.44
CA ASP A 266 -6.35 -6.39 29.27
C ASP A 266 -6.72 -5.96 27.83
N LEU A 267 -7.38 -6.84 27.08
CA LEU A 267 -7.77 -6.58 25.69
C LEU A 267 -8.79 -5.44 25.57
N ILE A 268 -9.64 -5.21 26.59
CA ILE A 268 -10.60 -4.09 26.62
C ILE A 268 -9.83 -2.77 26.70
N GLN A 269 -8.81 -2.71 27.55
CA GLN A 269 -7.94 -1.55 27.68
C GLN A 269 -7.15 -1.30 26.39
N LEU A 270 -6.63 -2.37 25.77
CA LEU A 270 -5.91 -2.28 24.50
C LEU A 270 -6.79 -1.81 23.33
N ALA A 271 -8.09 -2.02 23.41
CA ALA A 271 -9.07 -1.48 22.45
C ALA A 271 -9.50 -0.03 22.75
N GLY A 272 -8.88 0.63 23.73
CA GLY A 272 -9.19 2.02 24.09
C GLY A 272 -10.39 2.17 25.03
N ASN A 273 -10.72 1.15 25.83
CA ASN A 273 -11.88 1.13 26.74
C ASN A 273 -13.19 1.56 26.07
N PRO A 274 -13.61 0.90 24.98
CA PRO A 274 -14.78 1.33 24.24
C PRO A 274 -16.03 1.17 25.14
N PRO A 275 -16.84 2.22 25.32
CA PRO A 275 -17.95 2.24 26.28
C PRO A 275 -19.06 1.23 25.96
N ASN A 276 -19.05 0.70 24.73
CA ASN A 276 -20.04 -0.23 24.23
C ASN A 276 -19.47 -1.62 23.97
N TRP A 277 -18.31 -1.98 24.55
CA TRP A 277 -17.76 -3.34 24.48
C TRP A 277 -18.77 -4.37 24.97
N ILE A 278 -18.89 -5.49 24.26
CA ILE A 278 -19.72 -6.62 24.64
C ILE A 278 -18.83 -7.82 24.94
N GLU A 279 -18.11 -8.30 23.93
CA GLU A 279 -17.27 -9.49 24.05
C GLU A 279 -16.08 -9.45 23.08
N PHE A 280 -15.05 -10.20 23.42
CA PHE A 280 -13.90 -10.47 22.55
C PHE A 280 -14.27 -11.53 21.51
N ASP A 281 -13.85 -11.37 20.26
CA ASP A 281 -14.06 -12.41 19.24
C ASP A 281 -12.96 -13.49 19.32
N PHE A 282 -13.32 -14.65 19.86
CA PHE A 282 -12.39 -15.75 20.08
C PHE A 282 -11.76 -16.26 18.77
N GLY A 283 -10.44 -16.52 18.78
CA GLY A 283 -9.67 -16.91 17.60
C GLY A 283 -9.36 -15.76 16.61
N SER A 284 -9.76 -14.52 16.92
CA SER A 284 -9.38 -13.35 16.12
C SER A 284 -7.97 -12.84 16.44
N LEU A 285 -7.48 -13.09 17.66
CA LEU A 285 -6.21 -12.55 18.15
C LEU A 285 -5.01 -13.11 17.38
N ARG A 286 -4.17 -12.20 16.90
CA ARG A 286 -2.83 -12.48 16.38
C ARG A 286 -1.84 -11.71 17.21
N VAL A 287 -0.80 -12.39 17.66
CA VAL A 287 0.34 -11.77 18.34
C VAL A 287 1.59 -12.02 17.51
N ASN A 288 2.35 -10.97 17.26
CA ASN A 288 3.63 -11.02 16.56
C ASN A 288 4.69 -10.33 17.42
N ARG A 289 5.91 -10.87 17.43
CA ARG A 289 7.03 -10.17 18.06
C ARG A 289 7.50 -9.05 17.13
N LEU A 290 7.67 -7.84 17.64
CA LEU A 290 8.25 -6.75 16.89
C LEU A 290 9.78 -6.86 16.87
N PHE A 291 10.38 -6.38 15.79
CA PHE A 291 11.81 -6.12 15.74
C PHE A 291 12.08 -4.77 16.40
N ASP A 292 13.21 -4.68 17.10
CA ASP A 292 13.65 -3.47 17.78
C ASP A 292 14.33 -2.54 16.76
N PRO A 293 13.83 -1.32 16.55
CA PRO A 293 14.54 -0.33 15.74
C PRO A 293 15.75 0.17 16.53
N ILE A 294 16.93 0.11 15.92
CA ILE A 294 18.15 0.69 16.49
C ILE A 294 18.62 1.89 15.64
N PRO A 295 19.26 2.91 16.26
CA PRO A 295 19.89 4.01 15.54
C PRO A 295 20.86 3.50 14.47
N THR A 296 20.94 4.20 13.34
CA THR A 296 21.83 3.83 12.22
C THR A 296 23.30 3.69 12.64
N VAL A 297 23.75 4.51 13.60
CA VAL A 297 25.13 4.49 14.13
C VAL A 297 25.40 3.37 15.15
N GLN A 298 24.36 2.76 15.72
CA GLN A 298 24.52 1.72 16.75
C GLN A 298 24.84 0.37 16.09
N PRO A 299 25.83 -0.41 16.57
CA PRO A 299 26.07 -1.75 16.05
C PRO A 299 24.94 -2.71 16.47
N PHE A 300 24.68 -3.72 15.62
CA PHE A 300 23.76 -4.82 15.94
C PHE A 300 24.27 -5.66 17.11
N ASP A 301 23.37 -6.14 17.96
CA ASP A 301 23.67 -7.14 18.98
C ASP A 301 23.85 -8.52 18.32
N PRO A 302 25.03 -9.15 18.42
CA PRO A 302 25.28 -10.45 17.79
C PRO A 302 24.41 -11.59 18.34
N ASN A 303 23.84 -11.44 19.53
CA ASN A 303 23.04 -12.48 20.19
C ASN A 303 21.53 -12.30 20.01
N TYR A 304 21.09 -11.21 19.38
CA TYR A 304 19.68 -10.87 19.29
C TYR A 304 19.23 -10.60 17.85
N PRO A 305 18.54 -11.56 17.21
CA PRO A 305 18.24 -11.48 15.79
C PRO A 305 17.08 -10.52 15.44
N TYR A 306 16.30 -10.05 16.42
CA TYR A 306 15.12 -9.20 16.21
C TYR A 306 15.49 -7.71 16.22
N GLU A 307 16.55 -7.31 15.54
CA GLU A 307 16.97 -5.90 15.42
C GLU A 307 16.99 -5.46 13.96
N TYR A 308 16.65 -4.20 13.71
CA TYR A 308 16.74 -3.59 12.40
C TYR A 308 17.11 -2.11 12.48
N LYS A 309 17.69 -1.59 11.41
CA LYS A 309 17.95 -0.17 11.17
C LYS A 309 17.06 0.32 10.05
N VAL A 310 16.53 1.53 10.22
CA VAL A 310 15.89 2.27 9.14
C VAL A 310 16.97 3.14 8.49
N LEU A 311 17.46 2.74 7.31
CA LEU A 311 18.53 3.48 6.63
C LEU A 311 18.02 4.71 5.88
N ASN A 312 16.81 4.60 5.32
CA ASN A 312 16.02 5.71 4.81
C ASN A 312 14.56 5.25 4.89
N GLY A 313 13.82 5.85 5.82
CA GLY A 313 12.47 5.40 6.12
C GLY A 313 11.54 5.64 4.95
N GLU A 314 11.63 6.79 4.30
CA GLU A 314 10.73 7.25 3.25
C GLU A 314 10.94 6.51 1.93
N LEU A 315 12.16 6.02 1.65
CA LEU A 315 12.45 5.13 0.52
C LEU A 315 12.20 3.66 0.83
N GLY A 316 11.82 3.32 2.08
CA GLY A 316 11.58 1.95 2.52
C GLY A 316 12.84 1.08 2.55
N LEU A 317 13.97 1.65 2.96
CA LEU A 317 15.26 0.94 3.07
C LEU A 317 15.48 0.47 4.51
N LEU A 318 15.39 -0.83 4.72
CA LEU A 318 15.56 -1.48 6.02
C LEU A 318 16.78 -2.39 6.01
N LEU A 319 17.57 -2.36 7.07
CA LEU A 319 18.71 -3.24 7.26
C LEU A 319 18.48 -4.12 8.48
N PHE A 320 18.39 -5.43 8.29
CA PHE A 320 18.18 -6.38 9.38
C PHE A 320 19.51 -6.88 9.96
N ASN A 321 19.48 -7.24 11.24
CA ASN A 321 20.60 -7.87 11.91
C ASN A 321 21.06 -9.13 11.15
N PRO A 322 22.36 -9.25 10.80
CA PRO A 322 22.90 -10.40 10.08
C PRO A 322 22.70 -11.74 10.82
N ALA A 323 22.58 -11.75 12.15
CA ALA A 323 22.28 -12.95 12.93
C ALA A 323 20.90 -13.56 12.55
N GLY A 324 19.95 -12.74 12.11
CA GLY A 324 18.61 -13.16 11.73
C GLY A 324 18.57 -14.11 10.52
N TYR A 325 19.54 -14.03 9.60
CA TYR A 325 19.57 -14.89 8.40
C TYR A 325 19.67 -16.40 8.71
N ASN A 326 20.45 -16.74 9.75
CA ASN A 326 20.68 -18.12 10.18
C ASN A 326 19.78 -18.53 11.35
N PHE A 327 19.03 -17.58 11.94
CA PHE A 327 18.14 -17.86 13.05
C PHE A 327 16.94 -18.70 12.60
N ARG A 328 16.54 -19.64 13.45
CA ARG A 328 15.38 -20.51 13.23
C ARG A 328 14.45 -20.45 14.42
N GLU A 329 13.20 -20.14 14.16
CA GLU A 329 12.12 -20.22 15.14
C GLU A 329 11.54 -21.63 15.17
N ARG A 330 11.15 -22.10 16.37
CA ARG A 330 10.40 -23.35 16.50
C ARG A 330 8.91 -23.07 16.28
N ARG A 331 8.26 -23.84 15.40
CA ARG A 331 6.80 -23.79 15.19
C ARG A 331 6.24 -25.20 15.15
N GLY A 332 5.33 -25.51 16.07
CA GLY A 332 4.81 -26.85 16.26
C GLY A 332 5.93 -27.90 16.41
N ARG A 333 5.98 -28.86 15.48
CA ARG A 333 7.01 -29.90 15.45
C ARG A 333 8.26 -29.53 14.63
N GLY A 334 8.25 -28.42 13.89
CA GLY A 334 9.31 -28.02 12.96
C GLY A 334 10.10 -26.79 13.40
N GLN A 335 11.12 -26.45 12.60
CA GLN A 335 11.86 -25.19 12.68
C GLN A 335 11.74 -24.44 11.36
N VAL A 336 11.34 -23.18 11.42
CA VAL A 336 11.23 -22.29 10.26
C VAL A 336 12.29 -21.19 10.34
N PRO A 337 12.83 -20.71 9.20
CA PRO A 337 13.73 -19.56 9.22
C PRO A 337 13.01 -18.31 9.74
N LEU A 338 13.75 -17.39 10.37
CA LEU A 338 13.19 -16.11 10.79
C LEU A 338 12.64 -15.34 9.58
N GLN A 339 11.39 -14.91 9.70
CA GLN A 339 10.72 -14.07 8.73
C GLN A 339 10.52 -12.69 9.31
N ALA A 340 10.68 -11.67 8.48
CA ALA A 340 10.37 -10.29 8.81
C ALA A 340 9.26 -9.81 7.88
N HIS A 341 8.17 -9.37 8.48
CA HIS A 341 7.03 -8.75 7.85
C HIS A 341 6.98 -7.28 8.22
N VAL A 342 6.53 -6.45 7.28
CA VAL A 342 6.50 -5.00 7.43
C VAL A 342 5.10 -4.50 7.11
N ASN A 343 4.52 -3.76 8.05
CA ASN A 343 3.33 -2.96 7.82
C ASN A 343 3.75 -1.51 7.64
N TYR A 344 3.18 -0.86 6.64
CA TYR A 344 3.47 0.54 6.34
C TYR A 344 2.38 1.12 5.45
N ASP A 345 2.38 2.44 5.34
CA ASP A 345 1.55 3.14 4.37
C ASP A 345 2.40 3.61 3.20
N VAL A 346 1.91 3.37 1.99
CA VAL A 346 2.50 3.98 0.79
C VAL A 346 2.25 5.48 0.87
N TYR A 347 3.32 6.25 0.72
CA TYR A 347 3.29 7.70 0.83
C TYR A 347 2.36 8.31 -0.22
N ASN A 348 2.53 7.92 -1.49
CA ASN A 348 1.73 8.42 -2.59
C ASN A 348 1.83 7.51 -3.84
N TRP A 349 0.72 6.89 -4.26
CA TRP A 349 0.62 6.08 -5.48
C TRP A 349 0.77 6.86 -6.79
N HIS A 350 0.76 8.20 -6.73
CA HIS A 350 1.09 9.04 -7.88
C HIS A 350 2.58 9.09 -8.18
N ILE A 351 3.44 8.70 -7.24
CA ILE A 351 4.88 8.58 -7.48
C ILE A 351 5.10 7.29 -8.26
N ILE A 352 5.45 7.45 -9.53
CA ILE A 352 5.68 6.36 -10.46
C ILE A 352 7.13 5.91 -10.34
N ARG A 353 7.28 4.59 -10.37
CA ARG A 353 8.55 3.91 -10.28
C ARG A 353 8.88 3.26 -11.62
N ASP A 354 10.07 3.52 -12.13
CA ASP A 354 10.66 2.80 -13.27
C ASP A 354 12.00 2.17 -12.88
N ASP A 355 12.09 0.84 -12.93
CA ASP A 355 13.36 0.12 -12.75
C ASP A 355 14.06 -0.05 -14.10
N LEU A 356 15.26 0.49 -14.25
CA LEU A 356 16.02 0.47 -15.49
C LEU A 356 17.41 -0.13 -15.27
N ARG A 357 17.92 -0.81 -16.31
CA ARG A 357 19.30 -1.26 -16.38
C ARG A 357 20.03 -0.48 -17.45
N ILE A 358 21.15 0.14 -17.08
CA ILE A 358 21.97 0.89 -18.03
C ILE A 358 22.89 -0.10 -18.75
N ASP A 359 22.82 -0.13 -20.08
CA ASP A 359 23.71 -0.93 -20.92
C ASP A 359 25.11 -0.28 -20.95
N ARG A 360 26.17 -1.09 -20.94
CA ARG A 360 27.55 -0.63 -21.07
C ARG A 360 27.90 -0.19 -22.50
N THR A 361 27.16 -0.66 -23.48
CA THR A 361 27.51 -0.52 -24.91
C THR A 361 26.74 0.56 -25.65
N ARG A 362 25.69 1.11 -25.04
CA ARG A 362 24.80 2.12 -25.65
C ARG A 362 24.91 3.44 -24.89
N PRO A 363 24.57 4.58 -25.53
CA PRO A 363 24.43 5.84 -24.81
C PRO A 363 23.49 5.63 -23.62
N PRO A 364 23.84 6.09 -22.40
CA PRO A 364 23.04 5.86 -21.21
C PRO A 364 21.87 6.85 -21.14
N ILE A 365 21.07 6.87 -22.21
CA ILE A 365 19.82 7.62 -22.34
C ILE A 365 18.68 6.61 -22.22
N HIS A 366 17.83 6.79 -21.22
CA HIS A 366 16.69 5.93 -20.95
C HIS A 366 15.40 6.71 -21.08
N LYS A 367 14.40 6.09 -21.73
CA LYS A 367 13.05 6.65 -21.81
C LYS A 367 12.20 6.05 -20.69
N LEU A 368 11.63 6.92 -19.86
CA LEU A 368 10.70 6.56 -18.81
C LEU A 368 9.35 6.14 -19.40
N THR A 369 8.56 5.41 -18.63
CA THR A 369 7.25 4.91 -19.04
C THR A 369 6.29 6.06 -19.32
N LEU A 370 6.26 7.08 -18.45
CA LEU A 370 5.47 8.29 -18.67
C LEU A 370 6.31 9.43 -19.26
N ARG A 371 5.60 10.36 -19.89
CA ARG A 371 6.10 11.61 -20.46
C ARG A 371 5.44 12.79 -19.74
N ARG A 372 5.89 14.01 -20.00
CA ARG A 372 5.37 15.22 -19.33
C ARG A 372 5.46 15.07 -17.82
N LEU A 373 6.68 14.89 -17.35
CA LEU A 373 7.00 14.83 -15.92
C LEU A 373 6.68 16.18 -15.28
N LYS A 374 6.23 16.15 -14.02
CA LYS A 374 6.06 17.38 -13.24
C LYS A 374 7.45 17.93 -12.88
N ALA A 375 7.62 19.24 -13.04
CA ALA A 375 8.80 19.98 -12.59
C ALA A 375 8.41 20.91 -11.45
N PHE A 376 9.36 21.20 -10.57
CA PHE A 376 9.15 22.09 -9.43
C PHE A 376 8.45 23.38 -9.88
N ASN A 377 7.43 23.80 -9.12
CA ASN A 377 6.61 24.98 -9.37
C ASN A 377 5.62 24.88 -10.57
N ASP A 378 5.48 23.71 -11.20
CA ASP A 378 4.41 23.45 -12.18
C ASP A 378 3.02 23.63 -11.57
N LEU A 379 2.06 24.09 -12.37
CA LEU A 379 0.67 24.19 -11.94
C LEU A 379 0.02 22.80 -11.93
N LEU A 380 -0.60 22.43 -10.83
CA LEU A 380 -1.32 21.18 -10.65
C LEU A 380 -2.79 21.31 -11.08
N ASN A 381 -3.47 20.17 -11.18
CA ASN A 381 -4.90 20.10 -11.55
C ASN A 381 -5.83 20.87 -10.61
N ASP A 382 -5.44 21.16 -9.37
CA ASP A 382 -6.20 21.95 -8.39
C ASP A 382 -5.70 23.41 -8.29
N ASN A 383 -4.98 23.89 -9.30
CA ASN A 383 -4.34 25.21 -9.38
C ASN A 383 -3.26 25.49 -8.32
N ARG A 384 -2.91 24.51 -7.46
CA ARG A 384 -1.78 24.62 -6.54
C ARG A 384 -0.45 24.34 -7.28
N ARG A 385 0.67 24.76 -6.70
CA ARG A 385 2.01 24.58 -7.29
C ARG A 385 2.62 23.26 -6.85
N TYR A 386 3.31 22.57 -7.76
CA TYR A 386 4.00 21.32 -7.48
C TYR A 386 5.24 21.57 -6.60
N PRO A 387 5.32 20.97 -5.41
CA PRO A 387 6.42 21.18 -4.45
C PRO A 387 7.63 20.26 -4.68
N GLY A 388 7.58 19.37 -5.69
CA GLY A 388 8.51 18.26 -5.84
C GLY A 388 7.88 16.95 -5.34
N LEU A 389 8.69 15.90 -5.18
CA LEU A 389 8.22 14.62 -4.67
C LEU A 389 7.93 14.63 -3.17
N GLU A 390 8.45 15.63 -2.44
CA GLU A 390 8.36 15.73 -0.97
C GLU A 390 8.93 14.53 -0.22
N VAL A 391 9.74 13.70 -0.90
CA VAL A 391 10.47 12.59 -0.30
C VAL A 391 11.82 13.11 0.19
N PRO A 392 12.08 13.10 1.52
CA PRO A 392 13.36 13.50 2.08
C PRO A 392 14.47 12.57 1.59
N VAL A 393 15.47 13.14 0.92
CA VAL A 393 16.65 12.40 0.47
C VAL A 393 17.93 13.13 0.86
N PRO A 394 19.00 12.40 1.25
CA PRO A 394 20.29 13.02 1.55
C PRO A 394 20.78 13.94 0.42
N ASP A 395 21.30 15.11 0.78
CA ASP A 395 21.88 16.05 -0.18
C ASP A 395 23.34 15.72 -0.53
N GLY A 396 24.01 14.91 0.30
CA GLY A 396 25.42 14.55 0.16
C GLY A 396 26.38 15.55 0.81
N ASN A 397 25.86 16.56 1.51
CA ASN A 397 26.59 17.64 2.18
C ASN A 397 26.16 17.82 3.66
N GLY A 398 25.72 16.74 4.31
CA GLY A 398 25.32 16.75 5.73
C GLY A 398 23.87 17.17 5.96
N GLY A 399 23.05 17.24 4.92
CA GLY A 399 21.64 17.63 4.98
C GLY A 399 20.70 16.71 4.21
N VAL A 400 19.44 17.12 4.14
CA VAL A 400 18.35 16.41 3.46
C VAL A 400 17.57 17.42 2.63
N VAL A 401 17.15 17.02 1.43
CA VAL A 401 16.33 17.82 0.51
C VAL A 401 15.02 17.10 0.20
N THR A 402 13.94 17.86 0.08
CA THR A 402 12.57 17.35 -0.18
C THR A 402 11.97 17.86 -1.49
N ASP A 403 12.56 18.90 -2.08
CA ASP A 403 12.10 19.59 -3.29
C ASP A 403 12.56 18.93 -4.60
N ARG A 404 13.00 17.67 -4.55
CA ARG A 404 13.44 16.94 -5.75
C ARG A 404 12.26 16.48 -6.60
N ASP A 405 12.30 16.81 -7.88
CA ASP A 405 11.34 16.30 -8.87
C ASP A 405 11.51 14.82 -9.17
N ILE A 406 12.77 14.35 -9.10
CA ILE A 406 13.18 13.00 -9.49
C ILE A 406 14.20 12.48 -8.49
N VAL A 407 13.98 11.24 -8.05
CA VAL A 407 14.93 10.50 -7.22
C VAL A 407 15.41 9.29 -8.01
N VAL A 408 16.72 9.11 -8.09
CA VAL A 408 17.34 7.95 -8.72
C VAL A 408 18.05 7.13 -7.65
N LEU A 409 17.57 5.91 -7.42
CA LEU A 409 18.11 4.95 -6.46
C LEU A 409 18.96 3.92 -7.22
N ASP A 410 20.16 3.63 -6.73
CA ASP A 410 20.96 2.48 -7.16
C ASP A 410 20.54 1.24 -6.38
N LEU A 411 19.99 0.23 -7.06
CA LEU A 411 19.49 -0.99 -6.41
C LEU A 411 20.62 -1.90 -5.92
N ASP A 412 21.83 -1.73 -6.47
CA ASP A 412 22.98 -2.55 -6.08
C ASP A 412 23.50 -2.14 -4.70
N THR A 413 23.61 -0.83 -4.43
CA THR A 413 24.10 -0.29 -3.14
C THR A 413 23.00 0.17 -2.19
N GLY A 414 21.78 0.39 -2.69
CA GLY A 414 20.71 1.05 -1.94
C GLY A 414 20.90 2.57 -1.79
N GLY A 415 21.95 3.15 -2.38
CA GLY A 415 22.21 4.58 -2.34
C GLY A 415 21.42 5.35 -3.39
N ILE A 416 21.42 6.68 -3.28
CA ILE A 416 20.83 7.57 -4.29
C ILE A 416 21.93 8.19 -5.16
N VAL A 417 21.64 8.42 -6.43
CA VAL A 417 22.54 9.16 -7.31
C VAL A 417 22.43 10.65 -6.95
N ALA A 418 23.57 11.25 -6.62
CA ALA A 418 23.65 12.70 -6.39
C ALA A 418 23.32 13.45 -7.69
N PRO A 419 22.65 14.62 -7.65
CA PRO A 419 22.38 15.40 -8.87
C PRO A 419 23.67 15.85 -9.57
N ARG A 420 24.72 16.14 -8.79
CA ARG A 420 26.04 16.58 -9.25
C ARG A 420 27.13 15.61 -8.76
N VAL A 421 28.25 15.58 -9.47
CA VAL A 421 29.39 14.70 -9.13
C VAL A 421 29.97 15.06 -7.76
N ASP A 422 30.12 16.35 -7.50
CA ASP A 422 30.41 16.89 -6.18
C ASP A 422 29.13 17.58 -5.68
N PRO A 423 28.42 16.99 -4.71
CA PRO A 423 27.20 17.59 -4.16
C PRO A 423 27.45 18.92 -3.44
N SER A 424 28.69 19.19 -3.01
CA SER A 424 29.05 20.42 -2.29
C SER A 424 29.40 21.59 -3.22
N ASP A 425 29.74 21.32 -4.48
CA ASP A 425 30.06 22.34 -5.48
C ASP A 425 28.91 22.53 -6.49
N PRO A 426 28.19 23.65 -6.47
CA PRO A 426 27.10 23.92 -7.41
C PRO A 426 27.58 24.03 -8.87
N ASN A 427 28.88 24.21 -9.12
CA ASN A 427 29.48 24.24 -10.45
C ASN A 427 29.99 22.87 -10.91
N SER A 428 29.86 21.84 -10.09
CA SER A 428 30.24 20.48 -10.46
C SER A 428 29.31 19.94 -11.56
N PRO A 429 29.82 19.18 -12.55
CA PRO A 429 28.99 18.63 -13.62
C PRO A 429 27.85 17.75 -13.08
N LEU A 430 26.78 17.62 -13.87
CA LEU A 430 25.61 16.84 -13.51
C LEU A 430 25.89 15.33 -13.64
N CYS A 431 25.45 14.54 -12.67
CA CYS A 431 25.45 13.08 -12.77
C CYS A 431 24.35 12.58 -13.72
N TYR A 432 23.23 13.29 -13.77
CA TYR A 432 22.14 12.96 -14.67
C TYR A 432 21.38 14.20 -15.13
N LYS A 433 20.69 14.08 -16.26
CA LYS A 433 19.85 15.13 -16.85
C LYS A 433 18.52 14.56 -17.28
N VAL A 434 17.46 15.33 -17.05
CA VAL A 434 16.09 14.95 -17.35
C VAL A 434 15.52 15.88 -18.41
N ASP A 435 14.93 15.30 -19.46
CA ASP A 435 13.99 15.99 -20.34
C ASP A 435 12.57 15.71 -19.84
N TYR A 436 12.00 16.68 -19.13
CA TYR A 436 10.67 16.56 -18.51
C TYR A 436 9.55 16.40 -19.53
N LEU A 437 9.69 16.99 -20.73
CA LEU A 437 8.66 16.90 -21.76
C LEU A 437 8.63 15.50 -22.39
N ARG A 438 9.82 14.99 -22.75
CA ARG A 438 9.95 13.67 -23.40
C ARG A 438 9.95 12.50 -22.43
N GLY A 439 10.22 12.75 -21.14
CA GLY A 439 10.39 11.71 -20.13
C GLY A 439 11.66 10.90 -20.36
N THR A 440 12.79 11.55 -20.61
CA THR A 440 14.07 10.85 -20.82
C THR A 440 15.12 11.25 -19.80
N LEU A 441 15.86 10.27 -19.28
CA LEU A 441 16.93 10.41 -18.31
C LEU A 441 18.27 10.03 -18.94
N SER A 442 19.29 10.85 -18.76
CA SER A 442 20.64 10.62 -19.30
C SER A 442 21.68 10.64 -18.18
N PHE A 443 22.53 9.61 -18.07
CA PHE A 443 23.50 9.44 -16.96
C PHE A 443 24.96 9.75 -17.30
N ALA A 444 25.31 9.87 -18.58
CA ALA A 444 26.67 10.23 -18.96
C ALA A 444 26.68 11.02 -20.28
N SER A 445 27.71 11.85 -20.46
CA SER A 445 27.87 12.59 -21.70
C SER A 445 28.14 11.63 -22.88
N PRO A 446 27.34 11.70 -23.96
CA PRO A 446 27.58 10.92 -25.17
C PRO A 446 28.75 11.47 -26.01
N LEU A 447 29.26 12.66 -25.69
CA LEU A 447 30.32 13.33 -26.44
C LEU A 447 31.68 13.07 -25.78
N ARG A 448 32.68 12.75 -26.62
CA ARG A 448 34.11 12.85 -26.26
C ARG A 448 34.69 14.06 -27.01
N PRO A 449 35.46 14.97 -26.38
CA PRO A 449 36.12 14.88 -25.05
C PRO A 449 35.26 15.33 -23.84
N ALA A 450 35.87 15.41 -22.65
CA ALA A 450 35.25 15.62 -21.31
C ALA A 450 34.41 16.91 -21.19
N PRO A 451 33.47 16.98 -20.21
CA PRO A 451 32.60 18.15 -20.00
C PRO A 451 33.42 19.44 -19.86
N ASN A 452 32.98 20.47 -20.56
CA ASN A 452 33.59 21.79 -20.61
C ASN A 452 32.72 22.86 -19.91
N SER A 453 31.52 22.48 -19.45
CA SER A 453 30.66 23.28 -18.60
C SER A 453 30.08 22.48 -17.42
N ALA A 454 29.65 23.19 -16.38
CA ALA A 454 28.92 22.65 -15.22
C ALA A 454 27.53 22.06 -15.57
N GLU A 455 27.02 22.36 -16.76
CA GLU A 455 25.72 21.87 -17.25
C GLU A 455 25.84 20.59 -18.09
N ASP A 456 27.07 20.19 -18.41
CA ASP A 456 27.34 18.94 -19.12
C ASP A 456 27.23 17.75 -18.18
N LEU A 457 26.90 16.59 -18.76
CA LEU A 457 26.87 15.33 -18.04
C LEU A 457 28.29 14.84 -17.76
N ALA A 458 28.51 14.35 -16.54
CA ALA A 458 29.73 13.69 -16.16
C ALA A 458 29.92 12.35 -16.90
N ARG A 459 31.11 11.76 -16.80
CA ARG A 459 31.39 10.40 -17.32
C ARG A 459 31.04 9.30 -16.32
N SER A 460 31.03 9.67 -15.04
CA SER A 460 30.77 8.82 -13.89
C SER A 460 29.74 9.51 -13.01
N VAL A 461 29.07 8.73 -12.17
CA VAL A 461 28.11 9.24 -11.20
C VAL A 461 28.68 9.15 -9.80
N THR A 462 28.16 10.00 -8.92
CA THR A 462 28.38 9.92 -7.48
C THR A 462 27.13 9.36 -6.82
N ILE A 463 27.31 8.34 -5.98
CA ILE A 463 26.24 7.70 -5.22
C ILE A 463 26.39 8.08 -3.75
N ILE A 464 25.35 8.65 -3.17
CA ILE A 464 25.25 8.89 -1.73
C ILE A 464 24.72 7.60 -1.11
N LEU A 465 25.57 6.92 -0.35
CA LEU A 465 25.22 5.66 0.30
C LEU A 465 24.18 5.90 1.42
N PRO A 466 23.28 4.94 1.66
CA PRO A 466 22.24 5.10 2.68
C PRO A 466 22.87 5.01 4.08
N GLY A 467 22.29 5.70 5.06
CA GLY A 467 22.85 5.80 6.41
C GLY A 467 22.57 7.15 7.07
N ASP A 468 23.45 7.56 7.97
CA ASP A 468 23.35 8.86 8.67
C ASP A 468 23.48 10.04 7.68
N PRO A 469 22.42 10.84 7.47
CA PRO A 469 22.48 11.98 6.56
C PRO A 469 23.42 13.10 7.02
N ALA A 470 23.73 13.18 8.33
CA ALA A 470 24.68 14.17 8.86
C ALA A 470 26.13 13.83 8.48
N ASN A 471 26.43 12.56 8.22
CA ASN A 471 27.75 12.07 7.85
C ASN A 471 27.66 11.22 6.57
N PRO A 472 27.31 11.83 5.41
CA PRO A 472 27.04 11.10 4.19
C PRO A 472 28.31 10.44 3.64
N VAL A 473 28.21 9.17 3.25
CA VAL A 473 29.30 8.46 2.57
C VAL A 473 29.07 8.54 1.07
N LEU A 474 30.03 9.13 0.35
CA LEU A 474 29.96 9.29 -1.10
C LEU A 474 30.80 8.24 -1.81
N LEU A 475 30.18 7.48 -2.69
CA LEU A 475 30.87 6.62 -3.65
C LEU A 475 31.03 7.41 -4.96
N GLN A 476 32.21 7.97 -5.16
CA GLN A 476 32.54 8.77 -6.35
C GLN A 476 33.07 7.91 -7.51
N ASN A 477 33.07 8.48 -8.71
CA ASN A 477 33.63 7.86 -9.92
C ASN A 477 33.01 6.50 -10.30
N VAL A 478 31.72 6.34 -9.99
CA VAL A 478 31.00 5.10 -10.31
C VAL A 478 30.61 5.09 -11.78
N ASP A 479 30.93 4.01 -12.48
CA ASP A 479 30.41 3.77 -13.83
C ASP A 479 28.92 3.37 -13.73
N PRO A 480 27.98 4.15 -14.32
CA PRO A 480 26.58 3.75 -14.37
C PRO A 480 26.36 2.52 -15.28
N GLY A 481 27.30 2.19 -16.17
CA GLY A 481 27.22 1.08 -17.10
C GLY A 481 27.11 -0.30 -16.44
N GLY A 482 25.99 -0.97 -16.67
CA GLY A 482 25.70 -2.33 -16.21
C GLY A 482 24.96 -2.43 -14.87
N ARG A 483 24.72 -1.30 -14.20
CA ARG A 483 23.99 -1.19 -12.93
C ARG A 483 22.48 -1.11 -13.13
N ASN A 484 21.75 -1.42 -12.07
CA ASN A 484 20.29 -1.30 -12.01
C ASN A 484 19.89 -0.08 -11.18
N PHE A 485 19.15 0.84 -11.78
CA PHE A 485 18.61 2.02 -11.11
C PHE A 485 17.10 1.94 -11.02
N ARG A 486 16.54 2.56 -10.00
CA ARG A 486 15.11 2.84 -9.86
C ARG A 486 14.90 4.34 -9.89
N VAL A 487 14.04 4.80 -10.77
CA VAL A 487 13.69 6.22 -10.91
C VAL A 487 12.29 6.44 -10.35
N LEU A 488 12.16 7.40 -9.44
CA LEU A 488 10.90 7.85 -8.86
C LEU A 488 10.57 9.24 -9.43
N TYR A 489 9.33 9.42 -9.91
CA TYR A 489 8.89 10.68 -10.52
C TYR A 489 7.35 10.81 -10.51
N GLN A 490 6.83 12.00 -10.78
CA GLN A 490 5.41 12.22 -11.06
C GLN A 490 5.20 12.78 -12.47
N ALA A 491 4.02 12.55 -13.05
CA ALA A 491 3.64 13.06 -14.37
C ALA A 491 2.36 13.90 -14.32
N HIS A 492 2.22 14.82 -15.28
CA HIS A 492 1.01 15.62 -15.51
C HIS A 492 -0.20 14.73 -15.80
N ASN A 493 -1.42 15.22 -15.53
CA ASN A 493 -2.70 14.47 -15.56
C ASN A 493 -2.88 13.45 -14.41
N ASP A 494 -2.26 13.72 -13.26
CA ASP A 494 -2.42 12.97 -12.00
C ASP A 494 -2.39 11.44 -12.21
N TRP A 495 -1.38 10.95 -12.94
CA TRP A 495 -1.14 9.52 -13.07
C TRP A 495 -0.92 8.88 -11.71
N ALA A 496 -1.50 7.71 -11.48
CA ALA A 496 -1.28 6.88 -10.33
C ALA A 496 -1.18 5.40 -10.73
N LEU A 497 -0.38 4.64 -9.99
CA LEU A 497 -0.29 3.20 -10.12
C LEU A 497 -0.65 2.57 -8.78
N GLN A 498 -1.88 2.11 -8.66
CA GLN A 498 -2.40 1.48 -7.45
C GLN A 498 -2.28 -0.04 -7.53
N ILE A 499 -1.88 -0.68 -6.45
CA ILE A 499 -1.87 -2.14 -6.34
C ILE A 499 -3.00 -2.57 -5.41
N LEU A 500 -3.76 -3.57 -5.85
CA LEU A 500 -4.84 -4.17 -5.08
C LEU A 500 -4.53 -5.65 -4.90
N LYS A 501 -4.59 -6.12 -3.66
CA LYS A 501 -4.36 -7.52 -3.32
C LYS A 501 -5.46 -8.00 -2.40
N ALA A 502 -6.10 -9.10 -2.79
CA ALA A 502 -7.03 -9.82 -1.93
C ALA A 502 -6.30 -10.40 -0.72
N SER A 503 -7.01 -10.50 0.41
CA SER A 503 -6.42 -11.04 1.64
C SER A 503 -5.92 -12.46 1.39
N GLN A 504 -4.68 -12.75 1.78
CA GLN A 504 -4.10 -14.07 1.58
C GLN A 504 -4.98 -15.18 2.17
N ASN A 505 -5.47 -14.98 3.40
CA ASN A 505 -6.30 -15.94 4.10
C ASN A 505 -7.52 -15.23 4.69
N TYR A 506 -8.71 -15.70 4.35
CA TYR A 506 -9.94 -15.21 4.94
C TYR A 506 -10.38 -16.08 6.11
N ARG A 507 -10.92 -15.43 7.15
CA ARG A 507 -11.44 -16.10 8.34
C ARG A 507 -12.95 -16.13 8.34
N ILE A 508 -13.53 -17.22 8.84
CA ILE A 508 -14.98 -17.31 8.99
C ILE A 508 -15.42 -16.38 10.13
N ALA A 509 -16.47 -15.62 9.88
CA ALA A 509 -17.24 -14.90 10.88
C ALA A 509 -18.62 -15.56 11.03
N TYR A 510 -19.14 -15.58 12.24
CA TYR A 510 -20.45 -16.14 12.57
C TYR A 510 -21.58 -15.09 12.58
N ASP A 511 -21.26 -13.87 12.16
CA ASP A 511 -22.19 -12.74 12.05
C ASP A 511 -21.89 -11.90 10.80
N PRO A 512 -22.92 -11.29 10.17
CA PRO A 512 -22.77 -10.53 8.93
C PRO A 512 -22.05 -9.18 9.08
N ALA A 513 -21.71 -8.71 10.28
CA ALA A 513 -20.86 -7.54 10.47
C ALA A 513 -19.39 -7.89 10.18
N LEU A 514 -19.04 -7.85 8.89
CA LEU A 514 -17.74 -8.32 8.41
C LEU A 514 -16.63 -7.28 8.51
N GLY A 515 -15.52 -7.72 9.09
CA GLY A 515 -14.22 -7.08 9.07
C GLY A 515 -13.39 -7.41 7.82
N VAL A 516 -12.29 -6.69 7.61
CA VAL A 516 -11.39 -6.97 6.48
C VAL A 516 -10.76 -8.36 6.61
N GLY A 517 -10.68 -9.11 5.50
CA GLY A 517 -10.12 -10.47 5.52
C GLY A 517 -11.01 -11.50 6.23
N GLN A 518 -12.31 -11.23 6.32
CA GLN A 518 -13.30 -12.16 6.87
C GLN A 518 -14.38 -12.50 5.84
N TYR A 519 -15.10 -13.59 6.09
CA TYR A 519 -16.25 -14.00 5.31
C TYR A 519 -17.34 -14.57 6.22
N TYR A 520 -18.60 -14.38 5.84
CA TYR A 520 -19.77 -14.91 6.55
C TYR A 520 -20.52 -15.88 5.64
N ILE A 521 -20.95 -17.01 6.19
CA ILE A 521 -21.71 -18.00 5.43
C ILE A 521 -23.20 -17.71 5.67
N GLY A 522 -23.96 -17.50 4.60
CA GLY A 522 -25.39 -17.22 4.73
C GLY A 522 -26.13 -18.37 5.41
N GLN A 523 -27.07 -18.03 6.30
CA GLN A 523 -27.81 -18.98 7.14
C GLN A 523 -26.88 -19.79 8.07
N THR A 524 -25.83 -19.17 8.60
CA THR A 524 -24.98 -19.79 9.63
C THR A 524 -25.82 -20.23 10.84
N PRO A 525 -25.63 -21.44 11.40
CA PRO A 525 -26.36 -21.91 12.57
C PRO A 525 -26.25 -20.92 13.74
N GLY A 526 -27.39 -20.58 14.33
CA GLY A 526 -27.47 -19.58 15.42
C GLY A 526 -27.59 -18.14 14.94
N ASN A 527 -27.32 -17.84 13.67
CA ASN A 527 -27.44 -16.50 13.10
C ASN A 527 -27.98 -16.55 11.65
N PRO A 528 -29.31 -16.62 11.45
CA PRO A 528 -29.92 -16.99 10.16
C PRO A 528 -30.08 -15.80 9.19
N PHE A 529 -29.06 -14.95 9.03
CA PHE A 529 -29.06 -13.89 8.04
C PHE A 529 -28.50 -14.32 6.68
N GLY A 530 -28.80 -13.57 5.63
CA GLY A 530 -28.33 -13.86 4.27
C GLY A 530 -28.99 -15.09 3.63
N LEU A 531 -28.52 -15.46 2.44
CA LEU A 531 -29.06 -16.58 1.67
C LEU A 531 -28.24 -17.87 1.87
N PRO A 532 -28.88 -19.05 1.92
CA PRO A 532 -28.24 -20.32 2.28
C PRO A 532 -27.24 -20.84 1.25
N THR A 533 -27.07 -20.19 0.10
CA THR A 533 -26.11 -20.55 -0.96
C THR A 533 -25.01 -19.52 -1.14
N ARG A 534 -24.97 -18.48 -0.29
CA ARG A 534 -24.05 -17.36 -0.46
C ARG A 534 -23.02 -17.28 0.65
N ILE A 535 -21.81 -16.97 0.26
CA ILE A 535 -20.73 -16.60 1.17
C ILE A 535 -20.51 -15.10 0.96
N TYR A 536 -20.61 -14.34 2.05
CA TYR A 536 -20.56 -12.89 2.09
C TYR A 536 -19.17 -12.40 2.49
N PHE A 537 -18.79 -11.25 1.94
CA PHE A 537 -17.51 -10.56 2.16
C PHE A 537 -17.75 -9.06 2.40
N PRO A 538 -16.79 -8.35 3.02
CA PRO A 538 -16.76 -6.89 3.04
C PRO A 538 -16.89 -6.25 1.66
N ARG A 539 -17.33 -4.98 1.62
CA ARG A 539 -17.35 -4.21 0.36
C ARG A 539 -15.96 -3.96 -0.20
N ALA A 540 -14.95 -3.89 0.66
CA ALA A 540 -13.55 -3.77 0.28
C ALA A 540 -13.09 -4.90 -0.65
N ASP A 541 -13.71 -6.09 -0.57
CA ASP A 541 -13.36 -7.25 -1.38
C ASP A 541 -14.06 -7.31 -2.74
N ILE A 542 -14.91 -6.32 -3.08
CA ILE A 542 -15.60 -6.30 -4.37
C ILE A 542 -14.58 -6.31 -5.52
N GLY A 543 -14.75 -7.27 -6.43
CA GLY A 543 -13.90 -7.46 -7.60
C GLY A 543 -12.67 -8.33 -7.33
N ASN A 544 -12.38 -8.71 -6.09
CA ASN A 544 -11.32 -9.68 -5.78
C ASN A 544 -11.75 -11.10 -6.18
N LYS A 545 -10.77 -11.93 -6.53
CA LYS A 545 -10.98 -13.38 -6.68
C LYS A 545 -10.56 -14.10 -5.42
N VAL A 546 -11.41 -15.03 -5.02
CA VAL A 546 -11.22 -15.89 -3.85
C VAL A 546 -11.29 -17.34 -4.27
N SER A 547 -10.33 -18.13 -3.81
CA SER A 547 -10.33 -19.58 -3.93
C SER A 547 -10.94 -20.15 -2.65
N VAL A 548 -11.85 -21.11 -2.80
CA VAL A 548 -12.47 -21.82 -1.69
C VAL A 548 -12.07 -23.29 -1.77
N ARG A 549 -11.27 -23.74 -0.78
CA ARG A 549 -10.73 -25.10 -0.75
C ARG A 549 -11.82 -26.17 -0.62
N GLU A 550 -12.79 -25.95 0.25
CA GLU A 550 -13.86 -26.93 0.48
C GLU A 550 -15.18 -26.26 0.86
N VAL A 551 -16.27 -26.70 0.22
CA VAL A 551 -17.65 -26.31 0.51
C VAL A 551 -18.53 -27.55 0.59
N TRP A 552 -19.19 -27.75 1.71
CA TRP A 552 -20.22 -28.76 1.94
C TRP A 552 -21.60 -28.13 1.78
N TYR A 553 -22.43 -28.74 0.93
CA TYR A 553 -23.76 -28.22 0.59
C TYR A 553 -24.74 -29.35 0.32
N THR A 554 -26.02 -29.03 0.44
CA THR A 554 -27.14 -29.89 0.08
C THR A 554 -27.69 -29.50 -1.28
N VAL A 555 -28.21 -30.48 -2.00
CA VAL A 555 -29.03 -30.28 -3.20
C VAL A 555 -30.47 -30.71 -2.95
N PHE A 556 -31.36 -30.41 -3.91
CA PHE A 556 -32.76 -30.85 -3.87
C PHE A 556 -32.86 -32.35 -3.58
N GLY A 557 -33.66 -32.72 -2.57
CA GLY A 557 -33.75 -34.09 -2.06
C GLY A 557 -32.82 -34.40 -0.87
N GLY A 558 -32.07 -33.41 -0.37
CA GLY A 558 -31.28 -33.53 0.87
C GLY A 558 -29.95 -34.28 0.70
N THR A 559 -29.53 -34.57 -0.53
CA THR A 559 -28.23 -35.20 -0.79
C THR A 559 -27.11 -34.21 -0.51
N VAL A 560 -26.15 -34.60 0.32
CA VAL A 560 -24.95 -33.80 0.61
C VAL A 560 -23.92 -33.99 -0.51
N ARG A 561 -23.33 -32.89 -0.96
CA ARG A 561 -22.23 -32.83 -1.93
C ARG A 561 -21.13 -31.93 -1.40
N ALA A 562 -19.93 -32.10 -1.96
CA ALA A 562 -18.79 -31.24 -1.69
C ALA A 562 -18.27 -30.61 -2.98
N MET A 563 -17.95 -29.32 -2.93
CA MET A 563 -17.10 -28.66 -3.92
C MET A 563 -15.71 -28.51 -3.34
N ARG A 564 -14.68 -28.66 -4.17
CA ARG A 564 -13.29 -28.48 -3.76
C ARG A 564 -12.55 -27.60 -4.75
N ASP A 565 -11.66 -26.77 -4.22
CA ASP A 565 -10.74 -25.91 -4.95
C ASP A 565 -11.43 -25.10 -6.06
N GLN A 566 -12.49 -24.38 -5.69
CA GLN A 566 -13.27 -23.55 -6.61
C GLN A 566 -12.92 -22.07 -6.49
N ASP A 567 -12.76 -21.41 -7.63
CA ASP A 567 -12.51 -19.97 -7.70
C ASP A 567 -13.80 -19.20 -7.94
N PHE A 568 -13.99 -18.12 -7.18
CA PHE A 568 -15.13 -17.22 -7.31
C PHE A 568 -14.67 -15.77 -7.42
N LEU A 569 -15.49 -14.96 -8.11
CA LEU A 569 -15.35 -13.51 -8.15
C LEU A 569 -16.31 -12.89 -7.13
N VAL A 570 -15.79 -12.09 -6.20
CA VAL A 570 -16.61 -11.38 -5.22
C VAL A 570 -17.36 -10.24 -5.90
N ARG A 571 -18.70 -10.27 -5.80
CA ARG A 571 -19.61 -9.34 -6.49
C ARG A 571 -20.39 -8.48 -5.51
N PRO A 572 -20.80 -7.26 -5.89
CA PRO A 572 -21.74 -6.48 -5.09
C PRO A 572 -23.08 -7.23 -5.00
N VAL A 573 -23.71 -7.21 -3.83
CA VAL A 573 -25.05 -7.80 -3.65
C VAL A 573 -26.09 -7.10 -4.53
N PRO A 574 -27.03 -7.84 -5.16
CA PRO A 574 -28.10 -7.24 -5.93
C PRO A 574 -29.12 -6.53 -5.02
N ALA A 575 -29.91 -5.62 -5.61
CA ALA A 575 -31.04 -5.02 -4.91
C ALA A 575 -32.03 -6.12 -4.44
N GLY A 576 -32.40 -6.10 -3.16
CA GLY A 576 -33.29 -7.09 -2.55
C GLY A 576 -32.60 -8.25 -1.83
N ASP A 577 -31.26 -8.28 -1.77
CA ASP A 577 -30.56 -9.23 -0.89
C ASP A 577 -30.83 -8.94 0.60
N PRO A 578 -30.96 -9.96 1.47
CA PRO A 578 -31.15 -9.75 2.91
C PRO A 578 -30.01 -9.01 3.62
N LEU A 579 -28.80 -8.98 3.04
CA LEU A 579 -27.63 -8.31 3.60
C LEU A 579 -27.14 -7.19 2.66
N PRO A 580 -27.89 -6.07 2.57
CA PRO A 580 -27.49 -4.94 1.74
C PRO A 580 -26.22 -4.31 2.29
N GLY A 581 -25.29 -3.98 1.39
CA GLY A 581 -24.01 -3.35 1.78
C GLY A 581 -22.88 -4.34 2.04
N LEU A 582 -23.05 -5.64 1.78
CA LEU A 582 -21.94 -6.58 1.67
C LEU A 582 -21.63 -6.91 0.20
N ALA A 583 -20.61 -7.72 0.00
CA ALA A 583 -20.32 -8.41 -1.25
C ALA A 583 -20.56 -9.92 -1.06
N TYR A 584 -20.66 -10.67 -2.15
CA TYR A 584 -20.92 -12.11 -2.07
C TYR A 584 -20.30 -12.91 -3.21
N ILE A 585 -20.22 -14.21 -2.98
CA ILE A 585 -20.10 -15.26 -3.98
C ILE A 585 -21.27 -16.24 -3.79
N ASP A 586 -21.75 -16.88 -4.85
CA ASP A 586 -22.86 -17.84 -4.79
C ASP A 586 -22.38 -19.20 -5.29
N ILE A 587 -22.53 -20.24 -4.48
CA ILE A 587 -22.09 -21.59 -4.85
C ILE A 587 -22.90 -22.16 -6.02
N ARG A 588 -24.07 -21.56 -6.31
CA ARG A 588 -24.88 -21.88 -7.49
C ARG A 588 -24.23 -21.51 -8.82
N GLU A 589 -23.17 -20.69 -8.80
CA GLU A 589 -22.36 -20.44 -9.99
C GLU A 589 -21.63 -21.71 -10.47
N VAL A 590 -21.38 -22.67 -9.57
CA VAL A 590 -20.71 -23.95 -9.87
C VAL A 590 -21.72 -25.11 -9.94
N ASP A 591 -22.64 -25.22 -8.97
CA ASP A 591 -23.74 -26.20 -9.02
C ASP A 591 -25.08 -25.50 -8.80
N ALA A 592 -25.81 -25.28 -9.90
CA ALA A 592 -27.12 -24.64 -9.88
C ALA A 592 -28.17 -25.39 -9.03
N ALA A 593 -27.95 -26.66 -8.69
CA ALA A 593 -28.84 -27.46 -7.86
C ALA A 593 -28.61 -27.28 -6.35
N ALA A 594 -27.59 -26.52 -5.94
CA ALA A 594 -27.31 -26.24 -4.54
C ALA A 594 -28.49 -25.50 -3.86
N THR A 595 -28.98 -26.05 -2.75
CA THR A 595 -30.11 -25.52 -1.98
C THR A 595 -29.70 -24.86 -0.68
N GLY A 596 -28.59 -25.31 -0.07
CA GLY A 596 -28.07 -24.69 1.14
C GLY A 596 -26.77 -25.32 1.65
N PHE A 597 -26.03 -24.61 2.49
CA PHE A 597 -24.83 -25.15 3.15
C PHE A 597 -25.15 -26.30 4.11
N ASP A 598 -24.26 -27.29 4.16
CA ASP A 598 -24.34 -28.39 5.14
C ASP A 598 -23.32 -28.19 6.26
N TRP A 599 -23.81 -28.13 7.50
CA TRP A 599 -22.99 -27.98 8.70
C TRP A 599 -22.91 -29.28 9.52
N ASN A 600 -23.81 -30.24 9.25
CA ASN A 600 -24.00 -31.40 10.11
C ASN A 600 -22.98 -32.51 9.83
N THR A 601 -22.49 -32.64 8.59
CA THR A 601 -21.62 -33.76 8.21
C THR A 601 -20.23 -33.64 8.85
N ASN A 602 -19.65 -32.44 8.87
CA ASN A 602 -18.26 -32.24 9.31
C ASN A 602 -18.09 -31.18 10.40
N GLY A 603 -19.18 -30.57 10.89
CA GLY A 603 -19.13 -29.47 11.85
C GLY A 603 -18.71 -28.12 11.25
N TYR A 604 -18.49 -28.05 9.93
CA TYR A 604 -18.24 -26.83 9.18
C TYR A 604 -18.83 -26.96 7.77
N ALA A 605 -19.27 -25.84 7.21
CA ALA A 605 -19.78 -25.78 5.83
C ALA A 605 -18.71 -25.36 4.81
N VAL A 606 -17.88 -24.37 5.14
CA VAL A 606 -16.87 -23.82 4.23
C VAL A 606 -15.53 -23.76 4.94
N ARG A 607 -14.45 -24.06 4.22
CA ARG A 607 -13.09 -23.99 4.77
C ARG A 607 -12.06 -23.62 3.71
N GLY A 608 -11.00 -22.95 4.16
CA GLY A 608 -9.84 -22.62 3.33
C GLY A 608 -10.19 -21.60 2.25
N VAL A 609 -10.79 -20.48 2.65
CA VAL A 609 -11.05 -19.35 1.77
C VAL A 609 -9.78 -18.49 1.72
N SER A 610 -9.22 -18.31 0.54
CA SER A 610 -7.98 -17.55 0.32
C SER A 610 -8.12 -16.62 -0.88
N GLY A 611 -7.52 -15.43 -0.79
CA GLY A 611 -7.48 -14.48 -1.90
C GLY A 611 -6.42 -14.86 -2.91
N SER A 612 -6.81 -14.97 -4.18
CA SER A 612 -5.89 -15.36 -5.27
C SER A 612 -5.56 -14.19 -6.21
N SER A 613 -6.32 -13.09 -6.18
CA SER A 613 -6.11 -11.96 -7.08
C SER A 613 -5.06 -10.95 -6.60
N LEU A 614 -4.13 -10.62 -7.50
CA LEU A 614 -3.26 -9.46 -7.43
C LEU A 614 -3.47 -8.60 -8.68
N LYS A 615 -3.73 -7.31 -8.50
CA LYS A 615 -4.08 -6.38 -9.56
C LYS A 615 -3.19 -5.15 -9.51
N ALA A 616 -2.75 -4.70 -10.68
CA ALA A 616 -2.18 -3.38 -10.85
C ALA A 616 -3.17 -2.54 -11.65
N ARG A 617 -3.50 -1.37 -11.11
CA ARG A 617 -4.42 -0.41 -11.72
C ARG A 617 -3.66 0.87 -12.01
N ALA A 618 -3.48 1.16 -13.30
CA ALA A 618 -2.97 2.44 -13.76
C ALA A 618 -4.15 3.39 -13.96
N MET A 619 -4.10 4.56 -13.32
CA MET A 619 -5.17 5.55 -13.29
C MET A 619 -4.64 6.91 -13.74
N TRP A 620 -5.49 7.73 -14.37
CA TRP A 620 -5.14 9.12 -14.69
C TRP A 620 -6.40 9.98 -14.79
N ASN A 621 -6.22 11.29 -14.55
CA ASN A 621 -7.28 12.28 -14.64
C ASN A 621 -6.79 13.54 -15.37
N THR A 622 -7.47 13.85 -16.48
CA THR A 622 -7.15 15.03 -17.31
C THR A 622 -7.96 16.27 -16.95
N GLU A 623 -8.97 16.13 -16.10
CA GLU A 623 -9.84 17.23 -15.71
C GLU A 623 -9.20 18.06 -14.59
N ALA A 624 -9.36 19.37 -14.69
CA ALA A 624 -8.98 20.28 -13.62
C ALA A 624 -10.01 20.16 -12.47
N LYS A 625 -9.50 20.12 -11.24
CA LYS A 625 -10.34 20.15 -10.04
C LYS A 625 -10.77 21.58 -9.77
N GLN A 626 -12.07 21.78 -9.69
CA GLN A 626 -12.66 23.05 -9.24
C GLN A 626 -12.60 23.14 -7.71
N ASP A 627 -12.48 24.34 -7.18
CA ASP A 627 -12.46 24.63 -5.74
C ASP A 627 -13.35 25.83 -5.43
N VAL A 628 -13.78 25.96 -4.16
CA VAL A 628 -14.66 27.02 -3.65
C VAL A 628 -13.96 27.68 -2.46
N PRO A 629 -13.93 29.03 -2.37
CA PRO A 629 -13.28 29.73 -1.26
C PRO A 629 -14.08 29.60 0.06
N GLY A 630 -13.37 29.55 1.18
CA GLY A 630 -13.91 29.46 2.54
C GLY A 630 -14.03 28.03 3.11
N ASN A 631 -14.12 27.94 4.44
CA ASN A 631 -14.23 26.67 5.21
C ASN A 631 -15.54 26.56 6.01
N GLY A 632 -16.59 27.29 5.64
CA GLY A 632 -17.91 27.07 6.24
C GLY A 632 -18.50 25.73 5.82
N ALA A 633 -19.44 25.18 6.61
CA ALA A 633 -20.02 23.85 6.38
C ALA A 633 -20.63 23.70 4.97
N GLN A 634 -21.25 24.76 4.45
CA GLN A 634 -21.80 24.78 3.09
C GLN A 634 -20.70 24.72 2.03
N GLN A 635 -19.63 25.49 2.19
CA GLN A 635 -18.48 25.51 1.26
C GLN A 635 -17.74 24.17 1.27
N ILE A 636 -17.58 23.56 2.44
CA ILE A 636 -17.01 22.21 2.58
C ILE A 636 -17.88 21.21 1.81
N GLN A 637 -19.20 21.25 1.98
CA GLN A 637 -20.10 20.34 1.29
C GLN A 637 -20.05 20.53 -0.24
N GLU A 638 -20.07 21.78 -0.71
CA GLU A 638 -19.95 22.10 -2.13
C GLU A 638 -18.60 21.62 -2.71
N ARG A 639 -17.50 21.81 -1.98
CA ARG A 639 -16.17 21.30 -2.37
C ARG A 639 -16.15 19.78 -2.45
N MET A 640 -16.82 19.09 -1.53
CA MET A 640 -16.95 17.64 -1.55
C MET A 640 -17.75 17.15 -2.77
N ASP A 641 -18.79 17.88 -3.17
CA ASP A 641 -19.59 17.56 -4.36
C ASP A 641 -18.81 17.82 -5.66
N LEU A 642 -18.08 18.93 -5.76
CA LEU A 642 -17.16 19.19 -6.87
C LEU A 642 -16.04 18.13 -6.94
N HIS A 643 -15.55 17.69 -5.79
CA HIS A 643 -14.58 16.61 -5.74
C HIS A 643 -15.17 15.29 -6.25
N ARG A 644 -16.41 14.93 -5.89
CA ARG A 644 -17.11 13.74 -6.42
C ARG A 644 -17.33 13.82 -7.94
N LEU A 645 -17.63 15.01 -8.47
CA LEU A 645 -17.72 15.21 -9.91
C LEU A 645 -16.37 15.01 -10.59
N TRP A 646 -15.31 15.60 -10.03
CA TRP A 646 -13.94 15.41 -10.53
C TRP A 646 -13.50 13.94 -10.48
N THR A 647 -13.87 13.20 -9.42
CA THR A 647 -13.50 11.79 -9.32
C THR A 647 -14.24 10.90 -10.33
N SER A 648 -15.41 11.32 -10.83
CA SER A 648 -16.10 10.60 -11.90
C SER A 648 -15.36 10.63 -13.24
N ALA A 649 -14.41 11.57 -13.42
CA ALA A 649 -13.63 11.71 -14.65
C ALA A 649 -12.38 10.81 -14.69
N TRP A 650 -12.08 10.09 -13.61
CA TRP A 650 -10.96 9.16 -13.56
C TRP A 650 -11.08 8.07 -14.61
N ARG A 651 -9.97 7.83 -15.31
CA ARG A 651 -9.83 6.70 -16.23
C ARG A 651 -8.85 5.71 -15.65
N PHE A 652 -9.05 4.44 -15.94
CA PHE A 652 -8.17 3.39 -15.45
C PHE A 652 -8.05 2.22 -16.42
N VAL A 653 -6.93 1.52 -16.30
CA VAL A 653 -6.69 0.19 -16.86
C VAL A 653 -6.26 -0.72 -15.73
N GLU A 654 -6.90 -1.87 -15.62
CA GLU A 654 -6.59 -2.89 -14.61
C GLU A 654 -6.00 -4.12 -15.30
N VAL A 655 -4.87 -4.59 -14.78
CA VAL A 655 -4.24 -5.86 -15.18
C VAL A 655 -4.20 -6.75 -13.96
N GLU A 656 -4.77 -7.95 -14.09
CA GLU A 656 -4.87 -8.93 -13.01
C GLU A 656 -3.96 -10.13 -13.27
N THR A 657 -3.39 -10.68 -12.21
CA THR A 657 -2.78 -12.00 -12.18
C THR A 657 -3.30 -12.80 -10.98
N TYR A 658 -3.21 -14.12 -11.08
CA TYR A 658 -3.51 -15.01 -9.98
C TYR A 658 -2.21 -15.51 -9.37
N LEU A 659 -1.99 -15.14 -8.11
CA LEU A 659 -0.84 -15.57 -7.31
C LEU A 659 -1.37 -15.99 -5.96
N THR A 660 -1.47 -17.30 -5.75
CA THR A 660 -1.66 -17.87 -4.42
C THR A 660 -0.27 -18.06 -3.82
N ARG A 661 0.05 -17.32 -2.75
CA ARG A 661 1.10 -17.77 -1.84
C ARG A 661 0.54 -19.03 -1.18
N ARG A 662 0.97 -20.21 -1.65
CA ARG A 662 0.61 -21.47 -1.01
C ARG A 662 1.34 -21.49 0.33
N ASP A 663 0.60 -21.31 1.42
CA ASP A 663 1.11 -21.73 2.73
C ASP A 663 1.21 -23.27 2.68
N GLU A 664 2.42 -23.81 2.87
CA GLU A 664 2.68 -25.26 2.89
C GLU A 664 2.20 -25.95 4.19
N ASN A 665 1.22 -25.38 4.90
CA ASN A 665 0.76 -25.90 6.19
C ASN A 665 -0.65 -26.50 6.14
#